data_AF-A0AAI8IQT7-F1
#
_entry.id   AF-A0AAI8IQT7-F1
#
_cell.length_a   1.000
_cell.length_b   1.000
_cell.length_c   1.000
_cell.angle_alpha   90.00
_cell.angle_beta   90.00
_cell.angle_gamma   90.00
#
_symmetry.space_group_name_H-M   'P 1'
#
loop_
_entity.id
_entity.type
_entity.pdbx_description
1 polymer ?
#
loop_
_entity_poly.entity_id
_entity_poly.type
_entity_poly.pdbx_seq_one_letter_code
_entity_poly.pdbx_strand_id
1 'polypeptide(L)'
;MNKQYKVIWNAATQTWMAVSELSRAHGVRSFLTRSASVLPAAAGLILFSFSPGSGATNYTNTIAGTAAGTTLNGGDVITINASTGNSAAARALDADTGTSIAVVNGGLTASSSLIWASGVINATYGGKIDLGTGSVITAVGSGNTAGVMGPTGLLSTGANSLITARDVTVTSSGTDAMGIYAYNSATATINLYGTTSVTLNAVKGNTNVSYALVAQGVITAETVNATIGGYQGVLPTTAYGVYAAGAGNITVSKALTLDINAQNFYAVGAGSGTTTSTPTVTLGDVTITGNATNGSNTTAFYVGTYSQLTATGDVNATITGAGGAYGIVITSSGKADLSGSSSFTLTAPTVNGINFVSGNGALTANDLTINANGDTSAAAVYASYAGTAANSLTINGGTLNSTFDGIVVAGGTLNASLNDVTLTNNSGTAFTVGANGSYAGDLELTASGSTFTGISSLASGSKSNIALKDGSQWTMTGNSALTSLTLDEGTLRYGAVAALNASQMNLSSGGGTIDTNGFSNTLAPQISGAGELTKTGEGTLTLSGVNTYSGGTDVQAGALQVASSATSSQANLGTGSANINTDTTLIADTTGAFAFNNALTGEGTLAASNNNSTFNFTSAAGSAFEGTVALANNTFALSDINTSALTHATLQLDSGNITTVGDGNQHIGGLTFNGGKAIFNATVPADKVAVSTIRGRFRLRAK
;
A
#
# COMPACT_ATOMS: atom_id res chain seq x y z
N MET A 1 44.98 -71.72 49.02
CA MET A 1 43.72 -71.04 48.63
C MET A 1 43.28 -71.62 47.30
N ASN A 2 42.52 -72.71 47.31
CA ASN A 2 42.04 -73.39 46.11
C ASN A 2 40.75 -72.71 45.62
N LYS A 3 40.85 -71.87 44.59
CA LYS A 3 39.67 -71.35 43.87
C LYS A 3 39.54 -72.12 42.56
N GLN A 4 38.43 -72.81 42.36
CA GLN A 4 38.10 -73.47 41.09
C GLN A 4 37.26 -72.53 40.24
N TYR A 5 37.71 -72.26 39.02
CA TYR A 5 36.99 -71.47 38.02
C TYR A 5 36.48 -72.40 36.92
N LYS A 6 35.27 -72.14 36.42
CA LYS A 6 34.76 -72.80 35.22
C LYS A 6 35.15 -71.96 34.01
N VAL A 7 35.90 -72.56 33.08
CA VAL A 7 36.33 -71.90 31.84
C VAL A 7 35.44 -72.41 30.71
N ILE A 8 34.94 -71.51 29.87
CA ILE A 8 34.09 -71.84 28.74
C ILE A 8 34.72 -71.28 27.47
N TRP A 9 34.74 -72.07 26.41
CA TRP A 9 35.24 -71.67 25.10
C TRP A 9 34.19 -70.82 24.39
N ASN A 10 34.55 -69.60 24.00
CA ASN A 10 33.69 -68.78 23.15
C ASN A 10 34.04 -69.02 21.67
N ALA A 11 33.15 -69.70 20.95
CA ALA A 11 33.35 -70.02 19.54
C ALA A 11 33.27 -68.79 18.61
N ALA A 12 32.63 -67.69 19.02
CA ALA A 12 32.53 -66.47 18.22
C ALA A 12 33.80 -65.60 18.30
N THR A 13 34.60 -65.74 19.36
CA THR A 13 35.83 -64.94 19.58
C THR A 13 37.10 -65.79 19.70
N GLN A 14 37.00 -67.11 19.47
CA GLN A 14 38.06 -68.12 19.62
C GLN A 14 38.96 -67.94 20.86
N THR A 15 38.35 -67.65 22.01
CA THR A 15 39.07 -67.36 23.25
C THR A 15 38.40 -68.04 24.45
N TRP A 16 39.22 -68.45 25.42
CA TRP A 16 38.75 -69.01 26.69
C TRP A 16 38.46 -67.89 27.68
N MET A 17 37.24 -67.84 28.23
CA MET A 17 36.83 -66.84 29.22
C MET A 17 36.55 -67.50 30.58
N ALA A 18 37.01 -66.87 31.66
CA ALA A 18 36.72 -67.29 33.04
C ALA A 18 35.52 -66.50 33.58
N VAL A 19 34.50 -67.19 34.11
CA VAL A 19 33.27 -66.56 34.62
C VAL A 19 33.07 -66.91 36.11
N SER A 20 33.32 -65.91 36.97
CA SER A 20 32.96 -65.70 38.40
C SER A 20 33.02 -66.84 39.45
N GLU A 21 33.32 -66.47 40.71
CA GLU A 21 33.38 -67.35 41.89
C GLU A 21 31.99 -67.84 42.36
N LEU A 22 31.88 -69.15 42.66
CA LEU A 22 30.64 -69.78 43.17
C LEU A 22 30.46 -69.54 44.68
N SER A 23 29.42 -68.80 45.08
CA SER A 23 28.85 -68.91 46.44
C SER A 23 27.39 -69.42 46.38
N ARG A 24 27.19 -70.59 47.02
CA ARG A 24 25.92 -71.30 47.35
C ARG A 24 24.93 -70.39 48.10
N ALA A 25 23.60 -70.52 48.11
CA ALA A 25 22.60 -71.36 47.44
C ALA A 25 21.20 -70.83 47.84
N HIS A 26 20.21 -70.88 46.92
CA HIS A 26 18.85 -71.45 47.10
C HIS A 26 17.78 -70.82 46.17
N GLY A 27 17.07 -71.69 45.42
CA GLY A 27 15.71 -71.46 44.87
C GLY A 27 15.59 -70.59 43.61
N VAL A 28 15.89 -71.06 42.40
CA VAL A 28 14.99 -71.77 41.45
C VAL A 28 13.97 -70.88 40.70
N ARG A 29 14.24 -70.79 39.38
CA ARG A 29 13.36 -70.60 38.19
C ARG A 29 12.92 -69.18 37.78
N SER A 30 13.55 -68.70 36.70
CA SER A 30 12.87 -67.93 35.67
C SER A 30 11.83 -68.83 34.99
N PHE A 31 10.57 -68.40 35.03
CA PHE A 31 9.57 -68.72 34.03
C PHE A 31 8.84 -67.42 33.71
N LEU A 32 8.71 -67.11 32.41
CA LEU A 32 7.79 -66.09 31.94
C LEU A 32 6.38 -66.44 32.43
N THR A 33 5.81 -65.63 33.31
CA THR A 33 4.37 -65.38 33.37
C THR A 33 4.11 -63.94 33.83
N ARG A 34 3.38 -63.23 32.96
CA ARG A 34 2.66 -61.99 33.22
C ARG A 34 1.93 -62.08 34.57
N SER A 35 2.20 -61.15 35.49
CA SER A 35 1.37 -60.89 36.68
C SER A 35 1.60 -59.45 37.11
N ALA A 36 0.57 -58.63 36.90
CA ALA A 36 0.47 -57.30 37.47
C ALA A 36 0.52 -57.43 39.00
N SER A 37 1.50 -56.78 39.63
CA SER A 37 1.45 -56.49 41.05
C SER A 37 0.98 -55.06 41.20
N VAL A 38 -0.25 -54.92 41.66
CA VAL A 38 -0.83 -53.67 42.15
C VAL A 38 -0.13 -53.35 43.47
N LEU A 39 0.68 -52.29 43.49
CA LEU A 39 1.08 -51.58 44.70
C LEU A 39 0.44 -50.18 44.66
N PRO A 40 -0.08 -49.70 45.80
CA PRO A 40 -1.00 -48.58 45.83
C PRO A 40 -0.31 -47.25 45.55
N ALA A 41 -1.08 -46.34 44.95
CA ALA A 41 -0.72 -44.97 44.65
C ALA A 41 -0.22 -44.21 45.90
N ALA A 42 1.07 -43.90 45.92
CA ALA A 42 1.61 -42.76 46.63
C ALA A 42 2.44 -41.97 45.62
N ALA A 43 1.98 -40.75 45.35
CA ALA A 43 2.55 -39.83 44.37
C ALA A 43 4.02 -39.51 44.70
N GLY A 44 4.86 -39.52 43.68
CA GLY A 44 6.28 -39.22 43.77
C GLY A 44 7.03 -39.82 42.59
N LEU A 45 6.92 -39.21 41.41
CA LEU A 45 7.77 -39.54 40.27
C LEU A 45 9.21 -39.11 40.58
N ILE A 46 10.05 -40.04 41.01
CA ILE A 46 11.49 -39.81 41.19
C ILE A 46 12.17 -40.02 39.82
N LEU A 47 12.70 -38.93 39.24
CA LEU A 47 13.62 -38.98 38.10
C LEU A 47 15.04 -39.22 38.61
N PHE A 48 15.69 -40.28 38.12
CA PHE A 48 17.10 -40.56 38.41
C PHE A 48 18.01 -39.55 37.71
N SER A 49 18.86 -38.84 38.47
CA SER A 49 20.01 -38.12 37.94
C SER A 49 21.21 -39.07 37.83
N PHE A 50 21.74 -39.30 36.62
CA PHE A 50 23.02 -39.98 36.44
C PHE A 50 24.17 -38.97 36.39
N SER A 51 25.20 -39.17 37.21
CA SER A 51 26.47 -38.43 37.21
C SER A 51 27.46 -39.05 36.21
N PRO A 52 28.31 -38.27 35.51
CA PRO A 52 29.04 -38.75 34.34
C PRO A 52 30.25 -39.63 34.68
N GLY A 53 30.40 -40.73 33.93
CA GLY A 53 31.69 -41.35 33.64
C GLY A 53 32.19 -40.86 32.27
N SER A 54 33.46 -40.49 32.18
CA SER A 54 34.11 -39.93 30.99
C SER A 54 34.02 -40.85 29.77
N GLY A 55 33.12 -40.53 28.83
CA GLY A 55 33.02 -41.21 27.54
C GLY A 55 31.78 -40.74 26.78
N ALA A 56 31.99 -40.11 25.62
CA ALA A 56 30.94 -39.55 24.77
C ALA A 56 29.84 -40.58 24.46
N THR A 57 28.68 -40.44 25.12
CA THR A 57 27.44 -41.15 24.79
C THR A 57 26.27 -40.20 25.02
N ASN A 58 25.41 -40.06 23.99
CA ASN A 58 24.24 -39.19 23.98
C ASN A 58 23.22 -39.66 25.01
N TYR A 59 23.09 -38.97 26.15
CA TYR A 59 22.01 -39.20 27.09
C TYR A 59 20.88 -38.21 26.83
N THR A 60 19.94 -38.63 25.98
CA THR A 60 18.61 -38.02 25.91
C THR A 60 17.90 -38.41 27.19
N ASN A 61 17.46 -37.45 28.00
CA ASN A 61 16.46 -37.73 29.04
C ASN A 61 15.09 -37.90 28.33
N THR A 62 14.97 -38.97 27.55
CA THR A 62 13.69 -39.37 26.98
C THR A 62 12.82 -39.76 28.16
N ILE A 63 11.58 -39.30 28.22
CA ILE A 63 10.53 -40.02 28.94
C ILE A 63 10.31 -41.32 28.14
N ALA A 64 11.30 -42.21 28.16
CA ALA A 64 11.28 -43.49 27.46
C ALA A 64 10.88 -44.54 28.48
N GLY A 65 9.65 -45.00 28.33
CA GLY A 65 9.15 -46.17 29.04
C GLY A 65 7.90 -45.86 29.81
N THR A 66 6.77 -45.75 29.11
CA THR A 66 5.47 -46.29 29.55
C THR A 66 4.50 -46.15 28.36
N ALA A 67 3.50 -47.02 28.33
CA ALA A 67 2.59 -47.24 27.20
C ALA A 67 2.01 -45.97 26.54
N ALA A 68 1.52 -46.11 25.30
CA ALA A 68 0.75 -45.08 24.60
C ALA A 68 -0.24 -44.37 25.56
N GLY A 69 -0.12 -43.03 25.68
CA GLY A 69 -1.01 -42.20 26.50
C GLY A 69 -0.48 -41.76 27.88
N THR A 70 0.82 -41.46 28.03
CA THR A 70 1.38 -40.92 29.28
C THR A 70 0.82 -39.52 29.60
N THR A 71 0.01 -39.44 30.65
CA THR A 71 -0.56 -38.20 31.20
C THR A 71 0.22 -37.79 32.45
N LEU A 72 0.76 -36.57 32.49
CA LEU A 72 1.36 -35.97 33.68
C LEU A 72 0.25 -35.22 34.44
N ASN A 73 0.02 -35.57 35.70
CA ASN A 73 -1.11 -35.07 36.50
C ASN A 73 -0.76 -33.79 37.28
N GLY A 74 -1.80 -33.04 37.67
CA GLY A 74 -1.66 -31.71 38.27
C GLY A 74 -0.88 -31.65 39.57
N GLY A 75 0.05 -30.70 39.63
CA GLY A 75 0.94 -30.44 40.77
C GLY A 75 2.43 -30.68 40.50
N ASP A 76 2.78 -31.38 39.42
CA ASP A 76 4.17 -31.72 39.08
C ASP A 76 4.87 -30.55 38.35
N VAL A 77 5.78 -29.85 39.04
CA VAL A 77 6.78 -29.00 38.36
C VAL A 77 7.92 -29.89 37.86
N ILE A 78 7.79 -30.40 36.63
CA ILE A 78 8.90 -31.13 36.00
C ILE A 78 9.89 -30.10 35.46
N THR A 79 10.94 -29.84 36.24
CA THR A 79 12.09 -29.06 35.77
C THR A 79 13.04 -30.00 35.04
N ILE A 80 13.07 -29.92 33.71
CA ILE A 80 14.07 -30.62 32.91
C ILE A 80 15.31 -29.72 32.86
N ASN A 81 16.25 -29.93 33.78
CA ASN A 81 17.56 -29.25 33.81
C ASN A 81 18.65 -30.16 33.24
N ALA A 82 19.26 -29.77 32.13
CA ALA A 82 20.54 -30.33 31.71
C ALA A 82 21.69 -29.72 32.51
N SER A 83 22.50 -30.54 33.18
CA SER A 83 23.84 -30.12 33.61
C SER A 83 24.76 -29.96 32.39
N THR A 84 25.72 -29.05 32.49
CA THR A 84 26.74 -28.74 31.46
C THR A 84 27.21 -29.98 30.71
N GLY A 85 26.84 -30.10 29.43
CA GLY A 85 27.26 -31.19 28.54
C GLY A 85 26.17 -32.14 28.04
N ASN A 86 24.92 -32.08 28.55
CA ASN A 86 23.82 -32.96 28.13
C ASN A 86 22.66 -32.22 27.43
N SER A 87 22.00 -32.88 26.48
CA SER A 87 20.76 -32.41 25.84
C SER A 87 19.55 -32.84 26.67
N ALA A 88 18.87 -31.91 27.34
CA ALA A 88 17.60 -32.20 27.99
C ALA A 88 16.46 -31.59 27.16
N ALA A 89 15.67 -32.45 26.53
CA ALA A 89 14.57 -32.07 25.64
C ALA A 89 13.37 -32.96 25.93
N ALA A 90 12.17 -32.37 25.96
CA ALA A 90 10.94 -33.16 25.97
C ALA A 90 10.63 -33.55 24.51
N ARG A 91 10.72 -34.85 24.20
CA ARG A 91 10.53 -35.37 22.84
C ARG A 91 9.38 -36.37 22.82
N ALA A 92 8.37 -36.11 21.98
CA ALA A 92 7.37 -37.11 21.61
C ALA A 92 7.78 -37.71 20.25
N LEU A 93 8.19 -38.98 20.28
CA LEU A 93 8.72 -39.69 19.12
C LEU A 93 7.76 -40.82 18.74
N ASP A 94 7.05 -40.73 17.63
CA ASP A 94 6.40 -41.89 17.03
C ASP A 94 5.89 -41.62 15.61
N ALA A 95 6.17 -42.53 14.68
CA ALA A 95 5.70 -42.48 13.30
C ALA A 95 4.38 -43.24 13.08
N ASP A 96 3.91 -44.08 14.01
CA ASP A 96 2.77 -44.97 13.73
C ASP A 96 1.79 -45.25 14.91
N THR A 97 2.08 -44.85 16.17
CA THR A 97 1.18 -45.18 17.33
C THR A 97 0.62 -44.02 18.17
N GLY A 98 0.83 -42.75 17.77
CA GLY A 98 0.14 -41.61 18.39
C GLY A 98 0.61 -41.24 19.80
N THR A 99 1.89 -41.43 20.09
CA THR A 99 2.49 -41.06 21.38
C THR A 99 2.20 -39.60 21.72
N SER A 100 1.52 -39.39 22.85
CA SER A 100 1.05 -38.09 23.33
C SER A 100 1.66 -37.80 24.70
N ILE A 101 2.25 -36.61 24.88
CA ILE A 101 2.66 -36.08 26.19
C ILE A 101 1.61 -35.03 26.58
N ALA A 102 0.95 -35.18 27.73
CA ALA A 102 0.01 -34.19 28.24
C ALA A 102 0.38 -33.72 29.63
N VAL A 103 0.43 -32.40 29.84
CA VAL A 103 0.59 -31.76 31.15
C VAL A 103 -0.76 -31.25 31.62
N VAL A 104 -1.36 -31.92 32.61
CA VAL A 104 -2.67 -31.55 33.18
C VAL A 104 -2.44 -30.66 34.39
N ASN A 105 -2.90 -29.41 34.38
CA ASN A 105 -2.81 -28.47 35.52
C ASN A 105 -1.38 -28.24 36.05
N GLY A 106 -0.56 -27.52 35.27
CA GLY A 106 0.80 -27.11 35.62
C GLY A 106 1.55 -26.69 34.35
N GLY A 107 2.54 -25.80 34.47
CA GLY A 107 3.44 -25.45 33.36
C GLY A 107 4.67 -26.35 33.31
N LEU A 108 5.17 -26.65 32.11
CA LEU A 108 6.45 -27.33 31.91
C LEU A 108 7.59 -26.29 31.89
N THR A 109 8.62 -26.49 32.72
CA THR A 109 9.88 -25.72 32.62
C THR A 109 10.95 -26.59 31.98
N ALA A 110 11.37 -26.24 30.77
CA ALA A 110 12.41 -26.97 30.05
C ALA A 110 13.59 -26.05 29.71
N SER A 111 14.80 -26.48 30.05
CA SER A 111 16.04 -25.77 29.72
C SER A 111 17.06 -26.72 29.08
N SER A 112 17.82 -26.22 28.10
CA SER A 112 18.97 -26.94 27.55
C SER A 112 20.14 -25.99 27.29
N SER A 113 21.36 -26.50 27.50
CA SER A 113 22.62 -25.74 27.37
C SER A 113 23.45 -26.12 26.12
N LEU A 114 23.03 -27.14 25.38
CA LEU A 114 23.72 -27.61 24.18
C LEU A 114 22.69 -28.23 23.23
N ILE A 115 22.44 -27.59 22.08
CA ILE A 115 21.56 -28.15 21.06
C ILE A 115 22.33 -28.35 19.76
N TRP A 116 22.50 -29.61 19.38
CA TRP A 116 22.64 -30.02 17.99
C TRP A 116 21.22 -30.26 17.43
N ALA A 117 20.76 -29.39 16.53
CA ALA A 117 19.65 -29.58 15.59
C ALA A 117 18.23 -29.97 16.12
N SER A 118 17.97 -30.00 17.43
CA SER A 118 16.69 -30.48 17.99
C SER A 118 16.09 -29.47 18.98
N GLY A 119 14.90 -28.92 18.72
CA GLY A 119 14.25 -27.97 19.64
C GLY A 119 14.07 -28.51 21.08
N VAL A 120 13.95 -27.60 22.05
CA VAL A 120 13.78 -27.93 23.48
C VAL A 120 12.52 -28.76 23.72
N ILE A 121 11.43 -28.38 23.05
CA ILE A 121 10.21 -29.18 22.92
C ILE A 121 10.08 -29.61 21.46
N ASN A 122 10.05 -30.93 21.22
CA ASN A 122 10.06 -31.47 19.86
C ASN A 122 8.98 -32.54 19.65
N ALA A 123 7.96 -32.22 18.86
CA ALA A 123 6.95 -33.17 18.38
C ALA A 123 7.31 -33.64 16.97
N THR A 124 7.53 -34.94 16.78
CA THR A 124 7.99 -35.49 15.50
C THR A 124 7.03 -36.53 14.92
N TYR A 125 6.81 -36.51 13.60
CA TYR A 125 6.20 -37.57 12.79
C TYR A 125 4.83 -38.12 13.25
N GLY A 126 3.96 -37.27 13.81
CA GLY A 126 2.65 -37.69 14.34
C GLY A 126 2.56 -37.64 15.87
N GLY A 127 3.69 -37.41 16.54
CA GLY A 127 3.74 -37.14 17.97
C GLY A 127 2.93 -35.91 18.36
N LYS A 128 2.27 -35.97 19.52
CA LYS A 128 1.45 -34.89 20.06
C LYS A 128 1.98 -34.46 21.43
N ILE A 129 2.06 -33.16 21.67
CA ILE A 129 2.49 -32.60 22.96
C ILE A 129 1.49 -31.53 23.38
N ASP A 130 0.86 -31.70 24.54
CA ASP A 130 0.10 -30.66 25.22
C ASP A 130 0.88 -30.15 26.43
N LEU A 131 1.34 -28.90 26.32
CA LEU A 131 2.12 -28.22 27.34
C LEU A 131 1.26 -27.63 28.47
N GLY A 132 -0.07 -27.70 28.37
CA GLY A 132 -0.95 -27.11 29.37
C GLY A 132 -0.84 -25.58 29.42
N THR A 133 -1.10 -24.99 30.59
CA THR A 133 -1.15 -23.52 30.79
C THR A 133 0.07 -23.02 31.55
N GLY A 134 0.68 -21.92 31.10
CA GLY A 134 1.76 -21.25 31.83
C GLY A 134 3.15 -21.90 31.66
N SER A 135 3.36 -22.66 30.59
CA SER A 135 4.65 -23.30 30.31
C SER A 135 5.76 -22.29 29.98
N VAL A 136 6.97 -22.56 30.47
CA VAL A 136 8.16 -21.71 30.27
C VAL A 136 9.28 -22.52 29.62
N ILE A 137 9.67 -22.13 28.41
CA ILE A 137 10.67 -22.84 27.62
C ILE A 137 11.89 -21.93 27.45
N THR A 138 13.07 -22.44 27.79
CA THR A 138 14.34 -21.72 27.60
C THR A 138 15.30 -22.55 26.75
N ALA A 139 15.63 -22.08 25.56
CA ALA A 139 16.60 -22.70 24.66
C ALA A 139 17.90 -21.89 24.65
N VAL A 140 19.02 -22.47 25.04
CA VAL A 140 20.33 -21.80 24.95
C VAL A 140 21.31 -22.70 24.20
N GLY A 141 22.02 -22.15 23.21
CA GLY A 141 22.98 -22.96 22.46
C GLY A 141 23.67 -22.22 21.30
N SER A 142 24.39 -22.98 20.48
CA SER A 142 25.09 -22.46 19.30
C SER A 142 24.75 -23.28 18.05
N GLY A 143 24.26 -22.63 16.99
CA GLY A 143 24.04 -23.19 15.65
C GLY A 143 25.26 -23.07 14.71
N ASN A 144 26.48 -23.22 15.22
CA ASN A 144 27.70 -22.91 14.45
C ASN A 144 28.06 -23.95 13.36
N THR A 145 27.31 -25.03 13.20
CA THR A 145 27.56 -26.05 12.18
C THR A 145 26.65 -25.83 10.99
N ALA A 146 27.20 -25.90 9.77
CA ALA A 146 26.41 -25.74 8.55
C ALA A 146 25.27 -26.79 8.49
N GLY A 147 24.04 -26.35 8.23
CA GLY A 147 22.85 -27.20 8.20
C GLY A 147 22.23 -27.55 9.56
N VAL A 148 22.77 -27.02 10.67
CA VAL A 148 22.21 -27.21 12.02
C VAL A 148 21.38 -25.99 12.40
N MET A 149 20.10 -26.21 12.74
CA MET A 149 19.24 -25.17 13.31
C MET A 149 19.81 -24.72 14.67
N GLY A 150 19.78 -23.41 14.93
CA GLY A 150 20.14 -22.86 16.23
C GLY A 150 19.15 -23.23 17.34
N PRO A 151 19.35 -22.72 18.56
CA PRO A 151 18.51 -23.07 19.69
C PRO A 151 17.05 -22.73 19.41
N THR A 152 16.19 -23.75 19.38
CA THR A 152 14.77 -23.64 19.03
C THR A 152 13.91 -23.96 20.25
N GLY A 153 12.96 -23.07 20.58
CA GLY A 153 12.05 -23.27 21.72
C GLY A 153 11.06 -24.41 21.48
N LEU A 154 10.13 -24.19 20.56
CA LEU A 154 9.12 -25.18 20.15
C LEU A 154 9.38 -25.62 18.70
N LEU A 155 9.44 -26.93 18.47
CA LEU A 155 9.62 -27.53 17.14
C LEU A 155 8.57 -28.62 16.91
N SER A 156 7.69 -28.41 15.93
CA SER A 156 6.82 -29.47 15.39
C SER A 156 7.33 -29.86 14.02
N THR A 157 7.65 -31.13 13.78
CA THR A 157 8.21 -31.56 12.50
C THR A 157 7.69 -32.91 12.01
N GLY A 158 7.55 -33.04 10.70
CA GLY A 158 6.98 -34.24 10.07
C GLY A 158 5.45 -34.27 10.13
N ALA A 159 4.86 -35.11 9.27
CA ALA A 159 3.42 -35.15 9.04
C ALA A 159 2.64 -35.40 10.34
N ASN A 160 1.55 -34.66 10.53
CA ASN A 160 0.56 -34.82 11.59
C ASN A 160 1.11 -34.65 13.02
N SER A 161 2.30 -34.07 13.17
CA SER A 161 2.81 -33.64 14.49
C SER A 161 1.98 -32.48 15.03
N LEU A 162 1.77 -32.44 16.35
CA LEU A 162 0.96 -31.42 17.01
C LEU A 162 1.61 -30.96 18.32
N ILE A 163 1.72 -29.65 18.51
CA ILE A 163 1.97 -29.04 19.82
C ILE A 163 0.79 -28.14 20.19
N THR A 164 0.25 -28.28 21.41
CA THR A 164 -0.71 -27.36 22.00
C THR A 164 -0.14 -26.71 23.25
N ALA A 165 -0.38 -25.41 23.43
CA ALA A 165 0.02 -24.69 24.64
C ALA A 165 -0.93 -23.53 24.93
N ARG A 166 -1.06 -23.14 26.20
CA ARG A 166 -1.77 -21.95 26.65
C ARG A 166 -0.85 -21.07 27.49
N ASP A 167 -0.91 -19.76 27.29
CA ASP A 167 -0.15 -18.77 28.07
C ASP A 167 1.35 -19.12 28.19
N VAL A 168 1.98 -19.38 27.03
CA VAL A 168 3.35 -19.93 26.96
C VAL A 168 4.40 -18.83 26.83
N THR A 169 5.53 -19.00 27.53
CA THR A 169 6.71 -18.14 27.38
C THR A 169 7.86 -18.94 26.78
N VAL A 170 8.45 -18.43 25.71
CA VAL A 170 9.58 -19.04 25.00
C VAL A 170 10.73 -18.05 24.95
N THR A 171 11.88 -18.41 25.51
CA THR A 171 13.12 -17.65 25.40
C THR A 171 14.17 -18.48 24.67
N SER A 172 14.69 -17.97 23.56
CA SER A 172 15.76 -18.63 22.81
C SER A 172 16.97 -17.70 22.71
N SER A 173 18.15 -18.17 23.13
CA SER A 173 19.38 -17.37 23.20
C SER A 173 20.56 -18.07 22.56
N GLY A 174 21.31 -17.37 21.72
CA GLY A 174 22.52 -17.88 21.08
C GLY A 174 22.59 -17.64 19.57
N THR A 175 23.46 -18.38 18.87
CA THR A 175 23.64 -18.19 17.42
C THR A 175 22.48 -18.81 16.62
N ASP A 176 21.91 -18.03 15.69
CA ASP A 176 20.76 -18.41 14.86
C ASP A 176 19.54 -18.92 15.66
N ALA A 177 19.23 -18.26 16.79
CA ALA A 177 18.14 -18.64 17.68
C ALA A 177 16.76 -18.59 17.00
N MET A 178 15.90 -19.56 17.35
CA MET A 178 14.53 -19.69 16.83
C MET A 178 13.53 -19.83 17.98
N GLY A 179 12.38 -19.19 17.86
CA GLY A 179 11.32 -19.27 18.87
C GLY A 179 10.46 -20.52 18.66
N ILE A 180 9.54 -20.42 17.71
CA ILE A 180 8.51 -21.42 17.42
C ILE A 180 8.59 -21.80 15.94
N TYR A 181 8.73 -23.09 15.66
CA TYR A 181 8.93 -23.59 14.30
C TYR A 181 8.05 -24.81 13.99
N ALA A 182 7.11 -24.66 13.05
CA ALA A 182 6.45 -25.77 12.38
C ALA A 182 7.18 -26.11 11.07
N TYR A 183 7.84 -27.26 10.99
CA TYR A 183 8.85 -27.57 9.96
C TYR A 183 8.59 -28.85 9.15
N ASN A 184 9.03 -28.87 7.89
CA ASN A 184 9.18 -30.07 7.04
C ASN A 184 7.90 -30.86 6.73
N SER A 185 6.72 -30.26 6.95
CA SER A 185 5.45 -30.83 6.51
C SER A 185 4.35 -29.79 6.57
N ALA A 186 3.48 -29.76 5.55
CA ALA A 186 2.29 -28.93 5.54
C ALA A 186 1.30 -29.26 6.68
N THR A 187 1.40 -30.45 7.30
CA THR A 187 0.51 -30.89 8.38
C THR A 187 1.16 -30.89 9.77
N ALA A 188 2.41 -30.41 9.90
CA ALA A 188 3.02 -30.14 11.20
C ALA A 188 2.33 -28.92 11.83
N THR A 189 1.77 -29.07 13.03
CA THR A 189 0.83 -28.08 13.60
C THR A 189 1.27 -27.61 14.99
N ILE A 190 1.17 -26.31 15.25
CA ILE A 190 1.33 -25.72 16.59
C ILE A 190 0.13 -24.81 16.87
N ASN A 191 -0.61 -25.08 17.95
CA ASN A 191 -1.76 -24.29 18.38
C ASN A 191 -1.49 -23.64 19.73
N LEU A 192 -1.62 -22.31 19.77
CA LEU A 192 -1.25 -21.48 20.92
C LEU A 192 -2.48 -20.67 21.37
N TYR A 193 -2.91 -20.89 22.60
CA TYR A 193 -4.08 -20.23 23.18
C TYR A 193 -3.66 -19.17 24.20
N GLY A 194 -4.47 -18.14 24.39
CA GLY A 194 -4.14 -17.03 25.30
C GLY A 194 -2.93 -16.23 24.80
N THR A 195 -2.02 -15.87 25.70
CA THR A 195 -0.87 -15.03 25.38
C THR A 195 0.41 -15.84 25.20
N THR A 196 0.99 -15.79 24.00
CA THR A 196 2.32 -16.34 23.72
C THR A 196 3.36 -15.23 23.81
N SER A 197 4.36 -15.38 24.67
CA SER A 197 5.51 -14.47 24.75
C SER A 197 6.76 -15.12 24.18
N VAL A 198 7.43 -14.49 23.22
CA VAL A 198 8.64 -14.99 22.59
C VAL A 198 9.76 -13.97 22.76
N THR A 199 10.90 -14.39 23.30
CA THR A 199 12.11 -13.55 23.38
C THR A 199 13.26 -14.23 22.67
N LEU A 200 13.79 -13.60 21.64
CA LEU A 200 15.00 -14.04 20.94
C LEU A 200 16.17 -13.14 21.30
N ASN A 201 17.16 -13.70 21.99
CA ASN A 201 18.46 -13.08 22.16
C ASN A 201 19.42 -13.72 21.16
N ALA A 202 19.31 -13.32 19.90
CA ALA A 202 20.04 -13.93 18.81
C ALA A 202 21.37 -13.21 18.54
N VAL A 203 22.39 -13.97 18.16
CA VAL A 203 23.65 -13.45 17.62
C VAL A 203 23.96 -14.08 16.28
N LYS A 204 24.86 -13.43 15.53
CA LYS A 204 25.36 -13.92 14.25
C LYS A 204 25.83 -15.37 14.34
N GLY A 205 25.14 -16.28 13.65
CA GLY A 205 25.54 -17.67 13.47
C GLY A 205 25.97 -17.97 12.04
N ASN A 206 25.84 -19.23 11.64
CA ASN A 206 26.27 -19.71 10.33
C ASN A 206 25.22 -19.40 9.25
N THR A 207 23.93 -19.51 9.59
CA THR A 207 22.81 -19.19 8.70
C THR A 207 22.49 -17.70 8.71
N ASN A 208 22.87 -16.96 9.76
CA ASN A 208 22.65 -15.52 9.91
C ASN A 208 21.17 -15.12 10.01
N VAL A 209 20.29 -16.06 10.34
CA VAL A 209 18.83 -15.83 10.38
C VAL A 209 18.25 -16.24 11.73
N SER A 210 17.27 -15.46 12.21
CA SER A 210 16.50 -15.77 13.42
C SER A 210 15.01 -15.55 13.17
N TYR A 211 14.18 -16.43 13.72
CA TYR A 211 12.72 -16.41 13.53
C TYR A 211 12.03 -16.46 14.89
N ALA A 212 11.12 -15.52 15.17
CA ALA A 212 10.28 -15.65 16.36
C ALA A 212 9.22 -16.73 16.12
N LEU A 213 8.46 -16.60 15.03
CA LEU A 213 7.53 -17.61 14.55
C LEU A 213 7.81 -17.92 13.08
N VAL A 214 7.95 -19.21 12.74
CA VAL A 214 8.10 -19.64 11.34
C VAL A 214 7.31 -20.91 11.06
N ALA A 215 6.60 -20.93 9.93
CA ALA A 215 5.79 -22.06 9.52
C ALA A 215 6.08 -22.49 8.08
N GLN A 216 6.43 -23.75 7.91
CA GLN A 216 6.21 -24.52 6.67
C GLN A 216 5.00 -25.45 6.77
N GLY A 217 4.51 -25.67 8.01
CA GLY A 217 3.22 -26.29 8.34
C GLY A 217 2.20 -25.25 8.79
N VAL A 218 1.52 -25.49 9.92
CA VAL A 218 0.47 -24.61 10.44
C VAL A 218 0.82 -24.10 11.84
N ILE A 219 0.74 -22.80 12.05
CA ILE A 219 0.76 -22.18 13.38
C ILE A 219 -0.53 -21.38 13.57
N THR A 220 -1.28 -21.68 14.63
CA THR A 220 -2.40 -20.84 15.08
C THR A 220 -2.08 -20.27 16.45
N ALA A 221 -2.35 -18.99 16.64
CA ALA A 221 -2.16 -18.28 17.90
C ALA A 221 -3.29 -17.28 18.14
N GLU A 222 -3.61 -16.97 19.40
CA GLU A 222 -4.52 -15.87 19.75
C GLU A 222 -3.76 -14.55 19.85
N THR A 223 -2.90 -14.40 20.86
CA THR A 223 -2.06 -13.22 21.06
C THR A 223 -0.59 -13.61 21.09
N VAL A 224 0.25 -12.87 20.35
CA VAL A 224 1.70 -13.09 20.30
C VAL A 224 2.43 -11.78 20.60
N ASN A 225 3.30 -11.81 21.61
CA ASN A 225 4.25 -10.73 21.91
C ASN A 225 5.66 -11.26 21.66
N ALA A 226 6.36 -10.75 20.65
CA ALA A 226 7.71 -11.17 20.34
C ALA A 226 8.71 -10.02 20.40
N THR A 227 9.79 -10.22 21.15
CA THR A 227 10.94 -9.34 21.20
C THR A 227 12.14 -10.04 20.57
N ILE A 228 12.77 -9.41 19.59
CA ILE A 228 13.97 -9.90 18.94
C ILE A 228 15.07 -8.87 19.16
N GLY A 229 16.16 -9.29 19.78
CA GLY A 229 17.30 -8.42 20.07
C GLY A 229 18.62 -9.17 20.07
N GLY A 230 19.70 -8.41 20.21
CA GLY A 230 21.06 -8.94 20.26
C GLY A 230 21.40 -9.56 21.60
N TYR A 231 22.07 -10.71 21.58
CA TYR A 231 22.70 -11.27 22.78
C TYR A 231 23.98 -10.49 23.11
N GLN A 232 24.10 -9.98 24.35
CA GLN A 232 25.27 -9.21 24.83
C GLN A 232 25.64 -8.01 23.92
N GLY A 233 24.64 -7.37 23.30
CA GLY A 233 24.83 -6.19 22.44
C GLY A 233 25.19 -6.48 20.98
N VAL A 234 25.33 -7.74 20.57
CA VAL A 234 25.57 -8.11 19.16
C VAL A 234 24.26 -8.54 18.50
N LEU A 235 23.81 -7.80 17.50
CA LEU A 235 22.53 -8.02 16.82
C LEU A 235 22.58 -9.19 15.80
N PRO A 236 21.44 -9.87 15.56
CA PRO A 236 21.32 -10.81 14.46
C PRO A 236 21.44 -10.10 13.10
N THR A 237 21.94 -10.80 12.08
CA THR A 237 22.08 -10.24 10.74
C THR A 237 20.72 -10.02 10.08
N THR A 238 19.87 -11.06 10.03
CA THR A 238 18.50 -10.96 9.50
C THR A 238 17.52 -11.58 10.50
N ALA A 239 16.59 -10.76 11.01
CA ALA A 239 15.52 -11.20 11.89
C ALA A 239 14.19 -11.29 11.15
N TYR A 240 13.40 -12.31 11.49
CA TYR A 240 12.02 -12.47 11.06
C TYR A 240 11.12 -12.54 12.28
N GLY A 241 10.13 -11.66 12.37
CA GLY A 241 9.12 -11.74 13.42
C GLY A 241 8.21 -12.93 13.19
N VAL A 242 7.36 -12.82 12.17
CA VAL A 242 6.46 -13.89 11.72
C VAL A 242 6.77 -14.22 10.27
N TYR A 243 7.00 -15.49 9.94
CA TYR A 243 7.34 -15.88 8.57
C TYR A 243 6.70 -17.21 8.14
N ALA A 244 5.78 -17.16 7.18
CA ALA A 244 5.26 -18.36 6.52
C ALA A 244 6.10 -18.68 5.26
N ALA A 245 6.47 -19.94 5.04
CA ALA A 245 7.27 -20.37 3.89
C ALA A 245 6.69 -21.63 3.23
N GLY A 246 6.89 -21.82 1.93
CA GLY A 246 6.44 -23.02 1.22
C GLY A 246 4.91 -23.19 1.20
N ALA A 247 4.38 -24.15 1.95
CA ALA A 247 2.93 -24.36 2.14
C ALA A 247 2.43 -23.81 3.49
N GLY A 248 3.27 -23.03 4.17
CA GLY A 248 3.04 -22.59 5.53
C GLY A 248 1.83 -21.70 5.71
N ASN A 249 1.12 -21.88 6.82
CA ASN A 249 0.02 -21.03 7.25
C ASN A 249 0.29 -20.55 8.69
N ILE A 250 0.26 -19.24 8.89
CA ILE A 250 0.28 -18.63 10.23
C ILE A 250 -0.98 -17.80 10.41
N THR A 251 -1.70 -18.05 11.50
CA THR A 251 -2.83 -17.22 11.94
C THR A 251 -2.59 -16.72 13.35
N VAL A 252 -2.63 -15.40 13.56
CA VAL A 252 -2.66 -14.74 14.88
C VAL A 252 -3.99 -14.00 14.99
N SER A 253 -4.98 -14.59 15.68
CA SER A 253 -6.38 -14.19 15.56
C SER A 253 -6.80 -12.95 16.36
N LYS A 254 -6.02 -12.53 17.37
CA LYS A 254 -6.31 -11.35 18.19
C LYS A 254 -5.28 -10.24 17.98
N ALA A 255 -4.06 -10.44 18.47
CA ALA A 255 -3.05 -9.37 18.47
C ALA A 255 -1.62 -9.90 18.29
N LEU A 256 -0.83 -9.21 17.47
CA LEU A 256 0.59 -9.43 17.24
C LEU A 256 1.37 -8.17 17.62
N THR A 257 2.23 -8.27 18.64
CA THR A 257 3.19 -7.22 18.98
C THR A 257 4.60 -7.69 18.66
N LEU A 258 5.35 -6.91 17.87
CA LEU A 258 6.73 -7.17 17.50
C LEU A 258 7.61 -5.99 17.91
N ASP A 259 8.66 -6.26 18.69
CA ASP A 259 9.77 -5.34 18.97
C ASP A 259 11.06 -5.95 18.43
N ILE A 260 11.64 -5.36 17.38
CA ILE A 260 12.74 -5.94 16.62
C ILE A 260 13.93 -4.99 16.57
N ASN A 261 15.05 -5.45 17.12
CA ASN A 261 16.37 -4.84 16.96
C ASN A 261 17.29 -5.82 16.23
N ALA A 262 17.69 -5.51 15.01
CA ALA A 262 18.50 -6.39 14.15
C ALA A 262 19.36 -5.58 13.16
N GLN A 263 20.29 -6.21 12.42
CA GLN A 263 20.95 -5.50 11.31
C GLN A 263 20.01 -5.32 10.12
N ASN A 264 19.20 -6.34 9.82
CA ASN A 264 18.10 -6.36 8.85
C ASN A 264 16.90 -7.08 9.46
N PHE A 265 15.69 -6.76 9.03
CA PHE A 265 14.53 -7.57 9.41
C PHE A 265 13.37 -7.52 8.42
N TYR A 266 12.56 -8.58 8.50
CA TYR A 266 11.21 -8.65 7.96
C TYR A 266 10.26 -8.90 9.12
N ALA A 267 9.46 -7.92 9.51
CA ALA A 267 8.63 -8.06 10.71
C ALA A 267 7.56 -9.13 10.51
N VAL A 268 6.84 -9.07 9.39
CA VAL A 268 5.86 -10.07 8.96
C VAL A 268 6.13 -10.43 7.50
N GLY A 269 6.22 -11.73 7.21
CA GLY A 269 6.45 -12.21 5.85
C GLY A 269 5.59 -13.41 5.49
N ALA A 270 4.91 -13.32 4.35
CA ALA A 270 4.51 -14.48 3.58
C ALA A 270 5.59 -14.71 2.52
N GLY A 271 6.39 -15.76 2.67
CA GLY A 271 7.48 -16.11 1.76
C GLY A 271 6.99 -16.50 0.38
N SER A 272 7.92 -16.80 -0.53
CA SER A 272 7.55 -17.21 -1.89
C SER A 272 6.99 -18.63 -1.92
N GLY A 273 5.89 -18.79 -2.65
CA GLY A 273 5.20 -20.03 -2.94
C GLY A 273 5.13 -20.36 -4.43
N THR A 274 4.19 -21.24 -4.76
CA THR A 274 3.82 -21.63 -6.12
C THR A 274 2.30 -21.55 -6.28
N THR A 275 1.80 -21.78 -7.50
CA THR A 275 0.35 -21.85 -7.76
C THR A 275 -0.38 -22.97 -7.01
N THR A 276 0.35 -23.95 -6.47
CA THR A 276 -0.20 -25.09 -5.72
C THR A 276 0.17 -25.08 -4.24
N SER A 277 1.01 -24.14 -3.82
CA SER A 277 1.54 -24.03 -2.45
C SER A 277 1.67 -22.55 -2.10
N THR A 278 0.68 -22.01 -1.42
CA THR A 278 0.58 -20.57 -1.12
C THR A 278 0.86 -20.32 0.35
N PRO A 279 1.99 -19.69 0.71
CA PRO A 279 2.22 -19.19 2.05
C PRO A 279 1.13 -18.19 2.43
N THR A 280 0.59 -18.34 3.62
CA THR A 280 -0.48 -17.49 4.13
C THR A 280 -0.15 -16.97 5.52
N VAL A 281 -0.36 -15.68 5.73
CA VAL A 281 -0.29 -15.05 7.05
C VAL A 281 -1.57 -14.27 7.28
N THR A 282 -2.30 -14.58 8.35
CA THR A 282 -3.54 -13.88 8.75
C THR A 282 -3.37 -13.31 10.16
N LEU A 283 -3.61 -12.01 10.32
CA LEU A 283 -3.35 -11.28 11.56
C LEU A 283 -4.58 -10.47 12.00
N GLY A 284 -4.86 -10.44 13.30
CA GLY A 284 -5.73 -9.45 13.95
C GLY A 284 -5.04 -8.10 14.05
N ASP A 285 -5.06 -7.48 15.22
CA ASP A 285 -4.35 -6.22 15.47
C ASP A 285 -2.84 -6.44 15.43
N VAL A 286 -2.09 -5.50 14.85
CA VAL A 286 -0.64 -5.61 14.68
C VAL A 286 0.03 -4.34 15.18
N THR A 287 1.02 -4.49 16.05
CA THR A 287 1.92 -3.41 16.45
C THR A 287 3.37 -3.82 16.18
N ILE A 288 4.10 -3.01 15.42
CA ILE A 288 5.51 -3.24 15.08
C ILE A 288 6.34 -2.04 15.50
N THR A 289 7.36 -2.28 16.30
CA THR A 289 8.48 -1.35 16.51
C THR A 289 9.74 -2.04 16.01
N GLY A 290 10.41 -1.43 15.02
CA GLY A 290 11.59 -2.03 14.39
C GLY A 290 12.72 -1.03 14.22
N ASN A 291 13.93 -1.41 14.61
CA ASN A 291 15.12 -0.58 14.50
C ASN A 291 16.31 -1.38 13.94
N ALA A 292 16.95 -0.85 12.88
CA ALA A 292 18.13 -1.43 12.27
C ALA A 292 19.36 -0.50 12.34
N THR A 293 20.54 -1.07 12.56
CA THR A 293 21.74 -0.30 12.96
C THR A 293 22.92 -0.32 11.96
N ASN A 294 22.90 -1.12 10.88
CA ASN A 294 24.09 -1.33 10.04
C ASN A 294 23.86 -1.14 8.52
N GLY A 295 23.37 0.04 8.11
CA GLY A 295 23.21 0.43 6.69
C GLY A 295 22.30 -0.47 5.85
N SER A 296 21.48 -1.31 6.48
CA SER A 296 20.78 -2.39 5.78
C SER A 296 19.28 -2.13 5.61
N ASN A 297 18.58 -3.06 4.93
CA ASN A 297 17.19 -2.91 4.52
C ASN A 297 16.23 -3.57 5.51
N THR A 298 15.10 -2.91 5.76
CA THR A 298 14.07 -3.36 6.70
C THR A 298 12.71 -3.35 6.03
N THR A 299 11.86 -4.30 6.39
CA THR A 299 10.51 -4.43 5.81
C THR A 299 9.50 -4.69 6.92
N ALA A 300 8.40 -3.94 6.96
CA ALA A 300 7.29 -4.25 7.85
C ALA A 300 6.62 -5.54 7.36
N PHE A 301 5.99 -5.47 6.20
CA PHE A 301 5.23 -6.55 5.57
C PHE A 301 5.88 -6.97 4.25
N TYR A 302 6.19 -8.25 4.13
CA TYR A 302 6.73 -8.85 2.91
C TYR A 302 5.76 -9.89 2.35
N VAL A 303 5.39 -9.72 1.09
CA VAL A 303 4.48 -10.62 0.37
C VAL A 303 5.20 -11.18 -0.86
N GLY A 304 5.70 -12.39 -0.70
CA GLY A 304 6.42 -13.18 -1.68
C GLY A 304 5.55 -13.62 -2.87
N THR A 305 6.22 -14.25 -3.84
CA THR A 305 5.57 -14.69 -5.07
C THR A 305 4.50 -15.73 -4.76
N TYR A 306 3.29 -15.63 -5.32
CA TYR A 306 2.17 -16.53 -5.01
C TYR A 306 1.92 -16.73 -3.51
N SER A 307 1.91 -15.64 -2.74
CA SER A 307 1.67 -15.65 -1.30
C SER A 307 0.56 -14.66 -0.92
N GLN A 308 0.00 -14.83 0.27
CA GLN A 308 -1.07 -13.97 0.78
C GLN A 308 -0.79 -13.51 2.21
N LEU A 309 -1.01 -12.22 2.45
CA LEU A 309 -0.97 -11.63 3.77
C LEU A 309 -2.28 -10.87 3.99
N THR A 310 -2.97 -11.16 5.09
CA THR A 310 -4.22 -10.50 5.46
C THR A 310 -4.10 -9.96 6.87
N ALA A 311 -4.42 -8.68 7.06
CA ALA A 311 -4.65 -8.07 8.37
C ALA A 311 -6.13 -7.71 8.50
N THR A 312 -6.81 -8.37 9.44
CA THR A 312 -8.22 -8.16 9.75
C THR A 312 -8.44 -7.08 10.80
N GLY A 313 -7.42 -6.78 11.61
CA GLY A 313 -7.42 -5.71 12.61
C GLY A 313 -6.56 -4.52 12.19
N ASP A 314 -6.35 -3.60 13.13
CA ASP A 314 -5.56 -2.39 12.88
C ASP A 314 -4.06 -2.71 12.80
N VAL A 315 -3.33 -2.00 11.95
CA VAL A 315 -1.86 -2.15 11.83
C VAL A 315 -1.17 -0.86 12.23
N ASN A 316 -0.26 -0.90 13.19
CA ASN A 316 0.56 0.23 13.59
C ASN A 316 2.04 -0.16 13.54
N ALA A 317 2.75 0.30 12.51
CA ALA A 317 4.16 -0.02 12.30
C ALA A 317 5.03 1.24 12.35
N THR A 318 6.03 1.24 13.24
CA THR A 318 7.10 2.24 13.28
C THR A 318 8.43 1.56 13.00
N ILE A 319 9.07 1.93 11.89
CA ILE A 319 10.32 1.32 11.43
C ILE A 319 11.38 2.39 11.21
N THR A 320 12.56 2.17 11.77
CA THR A 320 13.77 2.91 11.50
C THR A 320 14.81 2.00 10.85
N GLY A 321 15.15 2.29 9.59
CA GLY A 321 16.18 1.58 8.83
C GLY A 321 17.47 2.41 8.76
N ALA A 322 18.63 1.74 8.84
CA ALA A 322 19.91 2.42 8.66
C ALA A 322 20.30 2.61 7.18
N GLY A 323 19.71 1.83 6.26
CA GLY A 323 19.87 2.00 4.81
C GLY A 323 18.52 2.19 4.11
N GLY A 324 17.68 1.15 4.15
CA GLY A 324 16.35 1.17 3.55
C GLY A 324 15.24 0.81 4.54
N ALA A 325 14.09 1.49 4.44
CA ALA A 325 12.87 1.10 5.14
C ALA A 325 11.71 0.93 4.16
N TYR A 326 11.07 -0.23 4.21
CA TYR A 326 9.96 -0.59 3.36
C TYR A 326 8.73 -0.91 4.21
N GLY A 327 7.59 -0.31 3.89
CA GLY A 327 6.33 -0.61 4.59
C GLY A 327 5.80 -1.96 4.14
N ILE A 328 5.23 -1.98 2.94
CA ILE A 328 4.60 -3.16 2.34
C ILE A 328 5.33 -3.48 1.04
N VAL A 329 6.02 -4.62 1.00
CA VAL A 329 6.71 -5.13 -0.18
C VAL A 329 5.89 -6.23 -0.82
N ILE A 330 5.58 -6.10 -2.10
CA ILE A 330 4.77 -7.06 -2.85
C ILE A 330 5.55 -7.49 -4.09
N THR A 331 5.60 -8.81 -4.27
CA THR A 331 6.26 -9.47 -5.41
C THR A 331 5.23 -10.22 -6.27
N SER A 332 5.70 -11.10 -7.17
CA SER A 332 4.90 -11.52 -8.32
C SER A 332 3.67 -12.32 -7.91
N SER A 333 2.47 -11.88 -8.26
CA SER A 333 1.23 -12.55 -7.83
C SER A 333 1.04 -12.63 -6.31
N GLY A 334 1.84 -11.88 -5.53
CA GLY A 334 1.63 -11.71 -4.09
C GLY A 334 0.43 -10.82 -3.83
N LYS A 335 -0.35 -11.13 -2.79
CA LYS A 335 -1.55 -10.37 -2.42
C LYS A 335 -1.51 -9.94 -0.96
N ALA A 336 -1.76 -8.66 -0.73
CA ALA A 336 -1.93 -8.08 0.59
C ALA A 336 -3.34 -7.50 0.72
N ASP A 337 -4.01 -7.79 1.83
CA ASP A 337 -5.31 -7.22 2.19
C ASP A 337 -5.25 -6.68 3.62
N LEU A 338 -5.41 -5.37 3.76
CA LEU A 338 -5.40 -4.65 5.04
C LEU A 338 -6.78 -4.04 5.26
N SER A 339 -7.65 -4.79 5.91
CA SER A 339 -9.05 -4.41 6.06
C SER A 339 -9.33 -3.46 7.23
N GLY A 340 -8.47 -3.48 8.27
CA GLY A 340 -8.49 -2.53 9.38
C GLY A 340 -7.63 -1.28 9.12
N SER A 341 -7.77 -0.27 9.96
CA SER A 341 -7.03 0.99 9.79
C SER A 341 -5.54 0.76 9.99
N SER A 342 -4.74 1.20 9.02
CA SER A 342 -3.33 0.83 8.94
C SER A 342 -2.43 2.05 8.87
N SER A 343 -1.42 2.15 9.73
CA SER A 343 -0.45 3.23 9.79
C SER A 343 0.98 2.69 9.76
N PHE A 344 1.75 3.15 8.78
CA PHE A 344 3.18 2.83 8.64
C PHE A 344 3.98 4.12 8.70
N THR A 345 4.79 4.28 9.73
CA THR A 345 5.77 5.37 9.86
C THR A 345 7.17 4.82 9.66
N LEU A 346 7.81 5.23 8.58
CA LEU A 346 9.06 4.65 8.10
C LEU A 346 10.13 5.74 8.02
N THR A 347 11.33 5.47 8.54
CA THR A 347 12.44 6.43 8.53
C THR A 347 13.74 5.73 8.14
N ALA A 348 14.39 6.15 7.05
CA ALA A 348 15.70 5.64 6.58
C ALA A 348 16.25 6.54 5.45
N PRO A 349 17.52 6.41 5.03
CA PRO A 349 18.04 7.04 3.80
C PRO A 349 17.13 6.86 2.58
N THR A 350 16.67 5.63 2.35
CA THR A 350 15.76 5.28 1.27
C THR A 350 14.47 4.69 1.84
N VAL A 351 13.32 5.25 1.48
CA VAL A 351 12.02 4.79 1.99
C VAL A 351 11.01 4.56 0.88
N ASN A 352 10.43 3.36 0.80
CA ASN A 352 9.21 3.14 0.01
C ASN A 352 8.10 2.66 0.93
N GLY A 353 7.00 3.41 1.00
CA GLY A 353 5.81 3.03 1.76
C GLY A 353 5.22 1.71 1.27
N ILE A 354 4.71 1.74 0.04
CA ILE A 354 4.28 0.55 -0.71
C ILE A 354 5.30 0.32 -1.83
N ASN A 355 5.78 -0.91 -1.97
CA ASN A 355 6.82 -1.27 -2.92
C ASN A 355 6.44 -2.50 -3.75
N PHE A 356 6.08 -2.28 -5.01
CA PHE A 356 5.85 -3.33 -6.00
C PHE A 356 7.15 -3.64 -6.75
N VAL A 357 7.75 -4.78 -6.44
CA VAL A 357 9.07 -5.17 -6.95
C VAL A 357 8.98 -5.91 -8.28
N SER A 358 7.85 -6.56 -8.54
CA SER A 358 7.58 -7.31 -9.77
C SER A 358 6.10 -7.19 -10.19
N GLY A 359 5.67 -7.85 -11.26
CA GLY A 359 4.32 -7.69 -11.82
C GLY A 359 3.26 -8.62 -11.25
N ASN A 360 1.98 -8.29 -11.46
CA ASN A 360 0.80 -9.00 -10.95
C ASN A 360 0.65 -9.01 -9.42
N GLY A 361 1.38 -8.17 -8.69
CA GLY A 361 1.18 -7.96 -7.27
C GLY A 361 -0.08 -7.15 -6.99
N ALA A 362 -0.73 -7.41 -5.85
CA ALA A 362 -1.96 -6.72 -5.47
C ALA A 362 -1.95 -6.26 -4.00
N LEU A 363 -2.32 -4.99 -3.76
CA LEU A 363 -2.64 -4.45 -2.44
C LEU A 363 -4.07 -3.92 -2.44
N THR A 364 -4.86 -4.31 -1.44
CA THR A 364 -6.10 -3.61 -1.05
C THR A 364 -5.94 -3.18 0.41
N ALA A 365 -6.25 -1.92 0.70
CA ALA A 365 -6.17 -1.37 2.05
C ALA A 365 -7.30 -0.39 2.35
N ASN A 366 -7.79 -0.39 3.58
CA ASN A 366 -8.73 0.61 4.09
C ASN A 366 -8.01 1.52 5.11
N ASP A 367 -8.34 2.81 5.09
CA ASP A 367 -7.81 3.84 6.00
C ASP A 367 -6.28 3.76 6.16
N LEU A 368 -5.58 3.70 5.02
CA LEU A 368 -4.13 3.50 5.01
C LEU A 368 -3.40 4.83 5.14
N THR A 369 -2.62 4.97 6.22
CA THR A 369 -1.65 6.02 6.43
C THR A 369 -0.23 5.52 6.17
N ILE A 370 0.46 6.14 5.21
CA ILE A 370 1.89 5.96 4.96
C ILE A 370 2.61 7.27 5.28
N ASN A 371 3.62 7.23 6.13
CA ASN A 371 4.57 8.30 6.35
C ASN A 371 5.97 7.83 5.92
N ALA A 372 6.33 8.09 4.66
CA ALA A 372 7.62 7.70 4.09
C ALA A 372 8.67 8.81 4.29
N ASN A 373 9.46 8.71 5.37
CA ASN A 373 10.44 9.73 5.76
C ASN A 373 11.86 9.34 5.33
N GLY A 374 12.21 9.66 4.09
CA GLY A 374 13.57 9.53 3.57
C GLY A 374 14.35 10.84 3.52
N ASP A 375 15.67 10.77 3.65
CA ASP A 375 16.61 11.89 3.50
C ASP A 375 17.42 11.82 2.19
N THR A 376 17.54 10.65 1.55
CA THR A 376 18.14 10.51 0.21
C THR A 376 17.09 10.28 -0.87
N SER A 377 16.09 9.43 -0.60
CA SER A 377 14.96 9.22 -1.50
C SER A 377 13.76 8.67 -0.72
N ALA A 378 12.55 9.04 -1.15
CA ALA A 378 11.33 8.49 -0.60
C ALA A 378 10.21 8.43 -1.66
N ALA A 379 9.34 7.43 -1.51
CA ALA A 379 8.10 7.35 -2.24
C ALA A 379 6.99 6.78 -1.34
N ALA A 380 5.80 7.36 -1.38
CA ALA A 380 4.66 6.75 -0.72
C ALA A 380 4.28 5.43 -1.42
N VAL A 381 4.34 5.42 -2.76
CA VAL A 381 4.17 4.23 -3.60
C VAL A 381 5.31 4.15 -4.61
N TYR A 382 5.94 2.99 -4.72
CA TYR A 382 7.02 2.72 -5.66
C TYR A 382 6.74 1.43 -6.44
N ALA A 383 6.88 1.49 -7.77
CA ALA A 383 6.79 0.34 -8.66
C ALA A 383 7.94 0.37 -9.67
N SER A 384 8.66 -0.76 -9.86
CA SER A 384 9.89 -0.78 -10.67
C SER A 384 10.03 -1.98 -11.62
N TYR A 385 8.94 -2.66 -11.95
CA TYR A 385 9.01 -3.91 -12.69
C TYR A 385 9.09 -3.70 -14.22
N ALA A 386 10.04 -4.33 -14.90
CA ALA A 386 10.22 -4.16 -16.35
C ALA A 386 9.23 -4.96 -17.25
N GLY A 387 8.30 -5.73 -16.66
CA GLY A 387 7.41 -6.62 -17.43
C GLY A 387 5.99 -6.08 -17.62
N THR A 388 5.20 -6.83 -18.38
CA THR A 388 3.87 -6.40 -18.87
C THR A 388 2.72 -6.68 -17.90
N ALA A 389 2.95 -7.49 -16.86
CA ALA A 389 1.90 -7.83 -15.90
C ALA A 389 1.69 -6.65 -14.93
N ALA A 390 0.50 -6.06 -14.97
CA ALA A 390 0.16 -4.90 -14.16
C ALA A 390 0.08 -5.24 -12.67
N ASN A 391 0.57 -4.33 -11.84
CA ASN A 391 0.29 -4.34 -10.40
C ASN A 391 -1.01 -3.61 -10.12
N SER A 392 -1.75 -4.03 -9.09
CA SER A 392 -2.99 -3.39 -8.67
C SER A 392 -2.86 -2.84 -7.25
N LEU A 393 -3.19 -1.56 -7.10
CA LEU A 393 -3.27 -0.87 -5.83
C LEU A 393 -4.69 -0.33 -5.64
N THR A 394 -5.35 -0.71 -4.56
CA THR A 394 -6.63 -0.12 -4.14
C THR A 394 -6.49 0.39 -2.72
N ILE A 395 -6.77 1.68 -2.50
CA ILE A 395 -6.81 2.28 -1.16
C ILE A 395 -8.16 2.98 -0.99
N ASN A 396 -8.86 2.67 0.10
CA ASN A 396 -10.14 3.29 0.47
C ASN A 396 -9.95 4.05 1.78
N GLY A 397 -9.85 5.37 1.71
CA GLY A 397 -9.55 6.24 2.83
C GLY A 397 -8.07 6.26 3.20
N GLY A 398 -7.65 7.37 3.80
CA GLY A 398 -6.33 7.51 4.43
C GLY A 398 -5.45 8.57 3.80
N THR A 399 -4.15 8.48 4.08
CA THR A 399 -3.17 9.50 3.70
C THR A 399 -1.85 8.88 3.27
N LEU A 400 -1.34 9.30 2.12
CA LEU A 400 -0.05 8.90 1.58
C LEU A 400 0.89 10.10 1.65
N ASN A 401 1.87 10.06 2.56
CA ASN A 401 2.85 11.12 2.76
C ASN A 401 4.25 10.63 2.39
N SER A 402 5.02 11.49 1.72
CA SER A 402 6.41 11.24 1.36
C SER A 402 7.26 12.50 1.51
N THR A 403 8.47 12.38 2.03
CA THR A 403 9.44 13.49 2.04
C THR A 403 10.07 13.77 0.67
N PHE A 404 9.84 12.90 -0.32
CA PHE A 404 10.23 13.08 -1.71
C PHE A 404 8.99 13.00 -2.59
N ASP A 405 8.91 12.04 -3.51
CA ASP A 405 7.84 11.94 -4.51
C ASP A 405 6.63 11.19 -3.95
N GLY A 406 5.45 11.47 -4.50
CA GLY A 406 4.23 10.75 -4.13
C GLY A 406 4.21 9.31 -4.63
N ILE A 407 3.86 9.14 -5.91
CA ILE A 407 3.83 7.84 -6.61
C ILE A 407 4.94 7.81 -7.65
N VAL A 408 5.79 6.78 -7.59
CA VAL A 408 6.87 6.55 -8.55
C VAL A 408 6.61 5.25 -9.28
N VAL A 409 6.45 5.32 -10.61
CA VAL A 409 6.39 4.18 -11.52
C VAL A 409 7.66 4.20 -12.37
N ALA A 410 8.73 3.61 -11.85
CA ALA A 410 10.03 3.53 -12.52
C ALA A 410 10.06 2.52 -13.67
N GLY A 411 9.07 1.62 -13.77
CA GLY A 411 8.91 0.69 -14.88
C GLY A 411 7.65 -0.18 -14.74
N GLY A 412 7.13 -0.65 -15.88
CA GLY A 412 5.96 -1.53 -15.95
C GLY A 412 4.66 -0.81 -15.65
N THR A 413 3.58 -1.56 -15.43
CA THR A 413 2.25 -0.99 -15.24
C THR A 413 1.80 -1.02 -13.78
N LEU A 414 1.33 0.13 -13.28
CA LEU A 414 0.61 0.26 -12.01
C LEU A 414 -0.82 0.74 -12.27
N ASN A 415 -1.80 -0.10 -11.94
CA ASN A 415 -3.22 0.26 -11.91
C ASN A 415 -3.57 0.67 -10.48
N ALA A 416 -3.79 1.96 -10.25
CA ALA A 416 -4.10 2.51 -8.93
C ALA A 416 -5.55 3.01 -8.87
N SER A 417 -6.26 2.60 -7.83
CA SER A 417 -7.58 3.11 -7.43
C SER A 417 -7.45 3.74 -6.06
N LEU A 418 -7.60 5.07 -6.00
CA LEU A 418 -7.50 5.85 -4.77
C LEU A 418 -8.87 6.46 -4.49
N ASN A 419 -9.52 6.03 -3.41
CA ASN A 419 -10.85 6.48 -3.01
C ASN A 419 -10.73 7.20 -1.67
N ASP A 420 -11.09 8.47 -1.60
CA ASP A 420 -10.97 9.32 -0.39
C ASP A 420 -9.54 9.40 0.18
N VAL A 421 -8.52 9.42 -0.69
CA VAL A 421 -7.11 9.46 -0.31
C VAL A 421 -6.54 10.86 -0.45
N THR A 422 -5.79 11.31 0.55
CA THR A 422 -4.94 12.50 0.43
C THR A 422 -3.49 12.08 0.14
N LEU A 423 -2.92 12.53 -0.98
CA LEU A 423 -1.51 12.30 -1.32
C LEU A 423 -0.72 13.61 -1.17
N THR A 424 0.28 13.59 -0.30
CA THR A 424 1.23 14.70 -0.11
C THR A 424 2.66 14.26 -0.36
N ASN A 425 3.47 15.21 -0.81
CA ASN A 425 4.87 15.01 -1.13
C ASN A 425 5.64 16.32 -0.87
N ASN A 426 6.90 16.21 -0.43
CA ASN A 426 7.74 17.39 -0.19
C ASN A 426 8.67 17.71 -1.36
N SER A 427 8.84 16.81 -2.35
CA SER A 427 9.63 17.12 -3.56
C SER A 427 8.92 18.09 -4.51
N GLY A 428 7.60 18.25 -4.36
CA GLY A 428 6.75 18.95 -5.31
C GLY A 428 6.30 18.07 -6.49
N THR A 429 6.70 16.80 -6.54
CA THR A 429 6.30 15.83 -7.57
C THR A 429 5.31 14.81 -7.02
N ALA A 430 4.06 14.90 -7.48
CA ALA A 430 3.01 13.95 -7.12
C ALA A 430 3.19 12.61 -7.83
N PHE A 431 3.56 12.66 -9.12
CA PHE A 431 3.70 11.47 -9.97
C PHE A 431 5.00 11.52 -10.75
N THR A 432 5.81 10.48 -10.60
CA THR A 432 7.05 10.28 -11.37
C THR A 432 6.91 9.00 -12.19
N VAL A 433 6.81 9.12 -13.51
CA VAL A 433 6.58 7.97 -14.40
C VAL A 433 7.72 7.84 -15.41
N GLY A 434 8.47 6.73 -15.30
CA GLY A 434 9.58 6.36 -16.18
C GLY A 434 10.89 7.12 -15.95
N ALA A 435 10.96 8.06 -15.00
CA ALA A 435 12.13 8.94 -14.84
C ALA A 435 13.41 8.26 -14.30
N ASN A 436 13.33 7.02 -13.81
CA ASN A 436 14.43 6.35 -13.08
C ASN A 436 14.75 4.91 -13.55
N GLY A 437 14.18 4.46 -14.68
CA GLY A 437 14.36 3.08 -15.16
C GLY A 437 14.96 3.00 -16.56
N SER A 438 15.62 1.88 -16.88
CA SER A 438 15.91 1.49 -18.26
C SER A 438 14.65 1.14 -19.07
N TYR A 439 13.46 1.23 -18.47
CA TYR A 439 12.19 0.75 -18.99
C TYR A 439 11.11 1.82 -18.86
N ALA A 440 10.16 1.82 -19.80
CA ALA A 440 8.99 2.67 -19.71
C ALA A 440 8.10 2.29 -18.51
N GLY A 441 7.52 3.29 -17.85
CA GLY A 441 6.51 3.13 -16.82
C GLY A 441 5.12 3.50 -17.36
N ASP A 442 4.10 2.78 -16.93
CA ASP A 442 2.70 3.01 -17.27
C ASP A 442 1.89 3.17 -15.97
N LEU A 443 1.41 4.38 -15.70
CA LEU A 443 0.51 4.68 -14.59
C LEU A 443 -0.92 4.82 -15.11
N GLU A 444 -1.83 3.98 -14.61
CA GLU A 444 -3.27 4.09 -14.78
C GLU A 444 -3.89 4.42 -13.42
N LEU A 445 -4.18 5.69 -13.17
CA LEU A 445 -4.73 6.18 -11.90
C LEU A 445 -6.21 6.55 -12.04
N THR A 446 -7.07 5.94 -11.24
CA THR A 446 -8.43 6.40 -10.98
C THR A 446 -8.53 6.92 -9.56
N ALA A 447 -8.95 8.17 -9.42
CA ALA A 447 -9.17 8.84 -8.16
C ALA A 447 -10.66 9.15 -7.98
N SER A 448 -11.21 8.85 -6.81
CA SER A 448 -12.58 9.21 -6.38
C SER A 448 -12.49 9.89 -5.01
N GLY A 449 -13.13 11.05 -4.81
CA GLY A 449 -13.03 11.83 -3.57
C GLY A 449 -11.61 12.21 -3.09
N SER A 450 -10.59 12.06 -3.93
CA SER A 450 -9.18 12.10 -3.52
C SER A 450 -8.49 13.42 -3.85
N THR A 451 -7.44 13.76 -3.10
CA THR A 451 -6.68 15.01 -3.30
C THR A 451 -5.19 14.75 -3.55
N PHE A 452 -4.62 15.47 -4.52
CA PHE A 452 -3.22 15.40 -4.92
C PHE A 452 -2.64 16.81 -5.03
N THR A 453 -1.40 17.00 -4.58
CA THR A 453 -0.67 18.27 -4.78
C THR A 453 0.70 17.98 -5.39
N GLY A 454 1.08 18.68 -6.47
CA GLY A 454 2.40 18.51 -7.09
C GLY A 454 2.34 18.46 -8.62
N ILE A 455 3.49 18.26 -9.25
CA ILE A 455 3.59 18.05 -10.70
C ILE A 455 3.46 16.56 -11.07
N SER A 456 3.17 16.32 -12.35
CA SER A 456 3.38 15.01 -13.00
C SER A 456 4.59 15.07 -13.91
N SER A 457 5.56 14.17 -13.72
CA SER A 457 6.73 14.00 -14.57
C SER A 457 6.60 12.72 -15.40
N LEU A 458 6.73 12.84 -16.72
CA LEU A 458 6.57 11.73 -17.66
C LEU A 458 7.80 11.62 -18.57
N ALA A 459 8.51 10.50 -18.48
CA ALA A 459 9.62 10.19 -19.37
C ALA A 459 9.15 9.74 -20.76
N SER A 460 10.03 9.87 -21.76
CA SER A 460 9.75 9.43 -23.12
C SER A 460 9.39 7.93 -23.17
N GLY A 461 8.37 7.57 -23.95
CA GLY A 461 7.89 6.19 -24.10
C GLY A 461 7.04 5.65 -22.94
N SER A 462 6.89 6.42 -21.85
CA SER A 462 6.05 6.08 -20.69
C SER A 462 4.63 6.61 -20.85
N LYS A 463 3.68 6.08 -20.06
CA LYS A 463 2.30 6.57 -20.02
C LYS A 463 1.86 6.99 -18.63
N SER A 464 1.12 8.09 -18.56
CA SER A 464 0.44 8.51 -17.34
C SER A 464 -0.98 8.93 -17.69
N ASN A 465 -1.94 8.11 -17.28
CA ASN A 465 -3.36 8.35 -17.46
C ASN A 465 -3.98 8.56 -16.09
N ILE A 466 -4.60 9.73 -15.90
CA ILE A 466 -5.19 10.13 -14.62
C ILE A 466 -6.67 10.43 -14.85
N ALA A 467 -7.53 9.75 -14.09
CA ALA A 467 -8.96 10.04 -14.02
C ALA A 467 -9.30 10.60 -12.64
N LEU A 468 -9.86 11.82 -12.60
CA LEU A 468 -10.35 12.47 -11.39
C LEU A 468 -11.88 12.40 -11.37
N LYS A 469 -12.42 11.72 -10.37
CA LYS A 469 -13.85 11.47 -10.21
C LYS A 469 -14.41 11.95 -8.89
N ASP A 470 -15.72 12.10 -8.81
CA ASP A 470 -16.48 12.25 -7.57
C ASP A 470 -15.88 13.33 -6.64
N GLY A 471 -15.63 14.52 -7.17
CA GLY A 471 -15.03 15.63 -6.43
C GLY A 471 -13.51 15.57 -6.22
N SER A 472 -12.81 14.58 -6.79
CA SER A 472 -11.34 14.50 -6.69
C SER A 472 -10.67 15.76 -7.24
N GLN A 473 -9.60 16.20 -6.58
CA GLN A 473 -8.87 17.41 -6.95
C GLN A 473 -7.37 17.15 -7.11
N TRP A 474 -6.80 17.62 -8.22
CA TRP A 474 -5.35 17.74 -8.38
C TRP A 474 -4.94 19.22 -8.38
N THR A 475 -4.19 19.64 -7.36
CA THR A 475 -3.52 20.94 -7.31
C THR A 475 -2.16 20.84 -8.00
N MET A 476 -2.06 21.37 -9.22
CA MET A 476 -0.87 21.35 -10.05
C MET A 476 0.04 22.54 -9.73
N THR A 477 1.21 22.28 -9.14
CA THR A 477 2.12 23.32 -8.61
C THR A 477 3.18 23.80 -9.61
N GLY A 478 3.19 23.24 -10.82
CA GLY A 478 4.17 23.52 -11.87
C GLY A 478 3.86 22.77 -13.16
N ASN A 479 4.72 22.93 -14.16
CA ASN A 479 4.54 22.27 -15.46
C ASN A 479 4.43 20.76 -15.26
N SER A 480 3.40 20.16 -15.85
CA SER A 480 3.15 18.73 -15.76
C SER A 480 3.07 18.10 -17.13
N ALA A 481 3.55 16.86 -17.22
CA ALA A 481 3.47 16.02 -18.40
C ALA A 481 2.75 14.71 -18.06
N LEU A 482 1.83 14.32 -18.93
CA LEU A 482 1.02 13.11 -18.81
C LEU A 482 0.49 12.72 -20.19
N THR A 483 -0.04 11.52 -20.32
CA THR A 483 -0.65 11.05 -21.57
C THR A 483 -2.08 11.55 -21.68
N SER A 484 -2.89 11.36 -20.64
CA SER A 484 -4.27 11.83 -20.62
C SER A 484 -4.75 12.24 -19.23
N LEU A 485 -5.64 13.24 -19.21
CA LEU A 485 -6.42 13.63 -18.05
C LEU A 485 -7.91 13.44 -18.34
N THR A 486 -8.60 12.69 -17.50
CA THR A 486 -10.07 12.54 -17.56
C THR A 486 -10.69 13.16 -16.32
N LEU A 487 -11.70 14.01 -16.50
CA LEU A 487 -12.49 14.59 -15.42
C LEU A 487 -13.92 14.05 -15.51
N ASP A 488 -14.45 13.61 -14.37
CA ASP A 488 -15.83 13.13 -14.20
C ASP A 488 -16.32 13.61 -12.83
N GLU A 489 -16.77 14.86 -12.75
CA GLU A 489 -16.94 15.60 -11.49
C GLU A 489 -15.61 15.92 -10.77
N GLY A 490 -14.48 15.76 -11.46
CA GLY A 490 -13.14 16.07 -10.94
C GLY A 490 -12.69 17.51 -11.21
N THR A 491 -11.69 17.97 -10.43
CA THR A 491 -11.12 19.32 -10.53
C THR A 491 -9.61 19.28 -10.81
N LEU A 492 -9.17 19.97 -11.87
CA LEU A 492 -7.79 20.42 -12.01
C LEU A 492 -7.68 21.83 -11.46
N ARG A 493 -6.83 22.03 -10.45
CA ARG A 493 -6.60 23.32 -9.81
C ARG A 493 -5.17 23.79 -10.05
N TYR A 494 -4.99 25.03 -10.47
CA TYR A 494 -3.66 25.62 -10.64
C TYR A 494 -3.10 26.11 -9.29
N GLY A 495 -1.94 25.59 -8.91
CA GLY A 495 -1.15 26.09 -7.77
C GLY A 495 -0.10 27.15 -8.17
N ALA A 496 0.12 27.33 -9.47
CA ALA A 496 1.04 28.29 -10.07
C ALA A 496 0.65 28.58 -11.53
N VAL A 497 1.33 29.53 -12.17
CA VAL A 497 1.31 29.63 -13.64
C VAL A 497 2.10 28.44 -14.19
N ALA A 498 1.43 27.55 -14.93
CA ALA A 498 1.97 26.27 -15.35
C ALA A 498 1.31 25.73 -16.62
N ALA A 499 2.06 24.94 -17.38
CA ALA A 499 1.57 24.25 -18.56
C ALA A 499 1.14 22.81 -18.22
N LEU A 500 -0.06 22.43 -18.65
CA LEU A 500 -0.49 21.03 -18.72
C LEU A 500 -0.11 20.47 -20.09
N ASN A 501 0.92 19.62 -20.14
CA ASN A 501 1.37 18.96 -21.36
C ASN A 501 0.76 17.55 -21.43
N ALA A 502 -0.54 17.50 -21.71
CA ALA A 502 -1.27 16.26 -21.98
C ALA A 502 -1.51 16.10 -23.49
N SER A 503 -1.49 14.86 -23.99
CA SER A 503 -1.91 14.60 -25.38
C SER A 503 -3.41 14.83 -25.57
N GLN A 504 -4.21 14.59 -24.53
CA GLN A 504 -5.66 14.75 -24.56
C GLN A 504 -6.20 15.03 -23.15
N MET A 505 -7.28 15.82 -23.09
CA MET A 505 -8.14 15.97 -21.92
C MET A 505 -9.56 15.52 -22.26
N ASN A 506 -10.20 14.78 -21.36
CA ASN A 506 -11.55 14.27 -21.53
C ASN A 506 -12.48 14.73 -20.41
N LEU A 507 -13.67 15.19 -20.77
CA LEU A 507 -14.79 15.46 -19.87
C LEU A 507 -15.83 14.34 -20.03
N SER A 508 -15.87 13.43 -19.06
CA SER A 508 -16.89 12.39 -18.98
C SER A 508 -18.26 12.99 -18.67
N SER A 509 -19.30 12.16 -18.54
CA SER A 509 -20.68 12.65 -18.37
C SER A 509 -20.89 13.55 -17.16
N GLY A 510 -20.10 13.39 -16.09
CA GLY A 510 -20.14 14.28 -14.92
C GLY A 510 -19.46 15.64 -15.12
N GLY A 511 -18.83 15.89 -16.27
CA GLY A 511 -18.11 17.14 -16.53
C GLY A 511 -16.80 17.26 -15.76
N GLY A 512 -16.22 18.45 -15.78
CA GLY A 512 -14.97 18.73 -15.08
C GLY A 512 -14.76 20.21 -14.78
N THR A 513 -14.06 20.48 -13.68
CA THR A 513 -13.75 21.83 -13.24
C THR A 513 -12.28 22.17 -13.48
N ILE A 514 -12.03 23.35 -14.02
CA ILE A 514 -10.71 23.99 -14.06
C ILE A 514 -10.73 25.20 -13.13
N ASP A 515 -10.07 25.07 -11.98
CA ASP A 515 -9.88 26.13 -11.01
C ASP A 515 -8.56 26.85 -11.26
N THR A 516 -8.63 28.10 -11.70
CA THR A 516 -7.43 28.93 -11.90
C THR A 516 -6.79 29.40 -10.61
N ASN A 517 -7.52 29.40 -9.49
CA ASN A 517 -7.00 29.84 -8.19
C ASN A 517 -6.27 31.20 -8.24
N GLY A 518 -6.77 32.12 -9.06
CA GLY A 518 -6.16 33.46 -9.26
C GLY A 518 -4.98 33.51 -10.24
N PHE A 519 -4.54 32.39 -10.81
CA PHE A 519 -3.46 32.36 -11.79
C PHE A 519 -3.99 32.39 -13.22
N SER A 520 -3.39 33.23 -14.07
CA SER A 520 -3.69 33.22 -15.50
C SER A 520 -2.88 32.14 -16.23
N ASN A 521 -3.57 31.19 -16.87
CA ASN A 521 -3.00 30.00 -17.46
C ASN A 521 -3.55 29.72 -18.87
N THR A 522 -2.72 29.11 -19.71
CA THR A 522 -3.17 28.57 -21.01
C THR A 522 -3.33 27.07 -20.90
N LEU A 523 -4.50 26.57 -21.26
CA LEU A 523 -4.80 25.15 -21.40
C LEU A 523 -4.77 24.78 -22.89
N ALA A 524 -3.68 24.13 -23.27
CA ALA A 524 -3.36 23.76 -24.65
C ALA A 524 -3.90 22.42 -25.15
N PRO A 525 -4.04 21.35 -24.31
CA PRO A 525 -4.56 20.08 -24.77
C PRO A 525 -5.95 20.22 -25.39
N GLN A 526 -6.23 19.41 -26.42
CA GLN A 526 -7.60 19.25 -26.93
C GLN A 526 -8.47 18.66 -25.82
N ILE A 527 -9.59 19.33 -25.57
CA ILE A 527 -10.65 18.88 -24.66
C ILE A 527 -11.75 18.22 -25.50
N SER A 528 -12.13 17.00 -25.14
CA SER A 528 -13.23 16.26 -25.77
C SER A 528 -14.16 15.62 -24.73
N GLY A 529 -15.30 15.07 -25.17
CA GLY A 529 -16.23 14.34 -24.30
C GLY A 529 -17.61 14.98 -24.20
N ALA A 530 -18.51 14.32 -23.47
CA ALA A 530 -19.90 14.74 -23.37
C ALA A 530 -20.18 15.71 -22.22
N GLY A 531 -19.25 15.83 -21.26
CA GLY A 531 -19.41 16.64 -20.06
C GLY A 531 -19.26 18.14 -20.28
N GLU A 532 -19.76 18.90 -19.31
CA GLU A 532 -19.58 20.35 -19.20
C GLU A 532 -18.18 20.70 -18.67
N LEU A 533 -17.62 21.78 -19.20
CA LEU A 533 -16.42 22.42 -18.67
C LEU A 533 -16.81 23.56 -17.73
N THR A 534 -16.52 23.43 -16.44
CA THR A 534 -16.70 24.52 -15.47
C THR A 534 -15.39 25.27 -15.25
N LYS A 535 -15.38 26.59 -15.41
CA LYS A 535 -14.25 27.48 -15.12
C LYS A 535 -14.49 28.25 -13.83
N THR A 536 -13.59 28.08 -12.87
CA THR A 536 -13.60 28.78 -11.57
C THR A 536 -12.25 29.47 -11.26
N GLY A 537 -12.20 30.16 -10.13
CA GLY A 537 -11.07 30.99 -9.69
C GLY A 537 -10.96 32.31 -10.45
N GLU A 538 -10.37 33.32 -9.81
CA GLU A 538 -10.30 34.70 -10.31
C GLU A 538 -9.35 34.90 -11.52
N GLY A 539 -8.52 33.91 -11.85
CA GLY A 539 -7.54 34.02 -12.92
C GLY A 539 -8.16 33.90 -14.32
N THR A 540 -7.39 34.29 -15.34
CA THR A 540 -7.76 34.09 -16.74
C THR A 540 -7.36 32.70 -17.21
N LEU A 541 -8.31 31.88 -17.66
CA LEU A 541 -8.01 30.64 -18.38
C LEU A 541 -8.08 30.89 -19.89
N THR A 542 -7.00 30.67 -20.62
CA THR A 542 -6.98 30.71 -22.08
C THR A 542 -7.08 29.29 -22.64
N LEU A 543 -8.15 28.98 -23.39
CA LEU A 543 -8.28 27.72 -24.12
C LEU A 543 -7.66 27.89 -25.51
N SER A 544 -6.55 27.19 -25.76
CA SER A 544 -5.86 27.25 -27.06
C SER A 544 -5.99 25.99 -27.91
N GLY A 545 -6.45 24.89 -27.31
CA GLY A 545 -6.74 23.64 -28.01
C GLY A 545 -7.97 23.75 -28.92
N VAL A 546 -8.01 22.94 -29.98
CA VAL A 546 -9.21 22.78 -30.81
C VAL A 546 -10.15 21.80 -30.11
N ASN A 547 -11.19 22.33 -29.48
CA ASN A 547 -12.01 21.57 -28.54
C ASN A 547 -13.26 21.00 -29.19
N THR A 548 -13.65 19.79 -28.79
CA THR A 548 -14.77 19.03 -29.38
C THR A 548 -15.77 18.51 -28.36
N TYR A 549 -15.67 18.93 -27.10
CA TYR A 549 -16.63 18.56 -26.07
C TYR A 549 -18.01 19.17 -26.36
N SER A 550 -19.08 18.47 -25.95
CA SER A 550 -20.46 18.85 -26.29
C SER A 550 -21.31 19.27 -25.10
N GLY A 551 -20.85 19.08 -23.86
CA GLY A 551 -21.67 19.35 -22.67
C GLY A 551 -21.88 20.83 -22.38
N GLY A 552 -21.05 21.71 -22.93
CA GLY A 552 -21.11 23.15 -22.71
C GLY A 552 -19.95 23.67 -21.86
N THR A 553 -19.93 24.98 -21.68
CA THR A 553 -18.93 25.72 -20.90
C THR A 553 -19.63 26.65 -19.94
N ASP A 554 -19.33 26.55 -18.66
CA ASP A 554 -19.85 27.41 -17.61
C ASP A 554 -18.72 28.24 -16.97
N VAL A 555 -18.80 29.56 -17.08
CA VAL A 555 -17.81 30.49 -16.52
C VAL A 555 -18.37 31.04 -15.21
N GLN A 556 -17.88 30.52 -14.09
CA GLN A 556 -18.38 30.85 -12.75
C GLN A 556 -17.56 31.90 -12.01
N ALA A 557 -16.27 32.06 -12.34
CA ALA A 557 -15.40 33.08 -11.76
C ALA A 557 -14.24 33.48 -12.70
N GLY A 558 -13.75 34.70 -12.52
CA GLY A 558 -12.64 35.27 -13.29
C GLY A 558 -12.97 35.43 -14.78
N ALA A 559 -11.98 35.11 -15.63
CA ALA A 559 -12.12 35.21 -17.07
C ALA A 559 -11.81 33.90 -17.80
N LEU A 560 -12.55 33.62 -18.87
CA LEU A 560 -12.25 32.60 -19.86
C LEU A 560 -11.89 33.30 -21.17
N GLN A 561 -10.81 32.90 -21.84
CA GLN A 561 -10.35 33.48 -23.09
C GLN A 561 -10.22 32.40 -24.17
N VAL A 562 -10.68 32.69 -25.39
CA VAL A 562 -10.41 31.85 -26.56
C VAL A 562 -9.03 32.17 -27.15
N ALA A 563 -8.49 31.30 -27.99
CA ALA A 563 -7.20 31.53 -28.63
C ALA A 563 -7.22 32.82 -29.47
N SER A 564 -6.10 33.55 -29.53
CA SER A 564 -5.99 34.74 -30.39
C SER A 564 -6.08 34.42 -31.90
N SER A 565 -5.84 33.16 -32.27
CA SER A 565 -6.02 32.62 -33.61
C SER A 565 -7.43 32.07 -33.87
N ALA A 566 -8.33 32.10 -32.88
CA ALA A 566 -9.68 31.58 -33.04
C ALA A 566 -10.47 32.42 -34.05
N THR A 567 -11.22 31.74 -34.92
CA THR A 567 -12.14 32.37 -35.88
C THR A 567 -13.60 32.17 -35.50
N SER A 568 -13.87 31.28 -34.54
CA SER A 568 -15.20 31.06 -33.98
C SER A 568 -15.13 30.57 -32.54
N SER A 569 -16.19 30.77 -31.77
CA SER A 569 -16.23 30.35 -30.36
C SER A 569 -16.17 28.81 -30.22
N GLN A 570 -16.83 28.04 -31.09
CA GLN A 570 -16.84 26.58 -31.02
C GLN A 570 -15.45 25.96 -31.21
N ALA A 571 -14.52 26.66 -31.87
CA ALA A 571 -13.15 26.16 -32.02
C ALA A 571 -12.46 25.92 -30.66
N ASN A 572 -12.79 26.72 -29.64
CA ASN A 572 -12.21 26.59 -28.30
C ASN A 572 -13.24 26.26 -27.21
N LEU A 573 -14.53 26.53 -27.39
CA LEU A 573 -15.57 26.29 -26.38
C LEU A 573 -16.35 24.98 -26.61
N GLY A 574 -15.96 24.16 -27.59
CA GLY A 574 -16.71 22.97 -27.97
C GLY A 574 -18.05 23.32 -28.62
N THR A 575 -18.95 22.35 -28.75
CA THR A 575 -20.24 22.53 -29.49
C THR A 575 -21.43 22.86 -28.58
N GLY A 576 -21.26 22.77 -27.26
CA GLY A 576 -22.33 23.02 -26.28
C GLY A 576 -22.62 24.52 -26.04
N SER A 577 -23.49 24.81 -25.08
CA SER A 577 -23.78 26.18 -24.65
C SER A 577 -22.57 26.84 -23.99
N ALA A 578 -22.48 28.16 -24.04
CA ALA A 578 -21.56 28.97 -23.26
C ALA A 578 -22.38 29.83 -22.28
N ASN A 579 -22.27 29.53 -20.99
CA ASN A 579 -22.89 30.28 -19.91
C ASN A 579 -21.85 31.19 -19.24
N ILE A 580 -22.17 32.49 -19.12
CA ILE A 580 -21.28 33.48 -18.49
C ILE A 580 -22.00 34.04 -17.26
N ASN A 581 -21.59 33.64 -16.07
CA ASN A 581 -22.23 34.10 -14.82
C ASN A 581 -21.95 35.59 -14.56
N THR A 582 -22.77 36.19 -13.70
CA THR A 582 -22.62 37.56 -13.23
C THR A 582 -21.19 37.80 -12.71
N ASP A 583 -20.64 38.99 -12.96
CA ASP A 583 -19.28 39.40 -12.59
C ASP A 583 -18.14 38.56 -13.20
N THR A 584 -18.41 37.75 -14.23
CA THR A 584 -17.39 37.01 -14.99
C THR A 584 -17.24 37.53 -16.42
N THR A 585 -16.15 37.16 -17.09
CA THR A 585 -15.89 37.59 -18.48
C THR A 585 -15.50 36.43 -19.40
N LEU A 586 -16.14 36.33 -20.57
CA LEU A 586 -15.65 35.58 -21.71
C LEU A 586 -14.95 36.55 -22.69
N ILE A 587 -13.70 36.27 -23.04
CA ILE A 587 -12.84 37.14 -23.84
C ILE A 587 -12.60 36.52 -25.23
N ALA A 588 -12.98 37.25 -26.27
CA ALA A 588 -12.63 37.01 -27.66
C ALA A 588 -11.68 38.11 -28.15
N ASP A 589 -10.42 38.05 -27.74
CA ASP A 589 -9.34 38.93 -28.20
C ASP A 589 -8.56 38.22 -29.31
N THR A 590 -8.97 38.45 -30.55
CA THR A 590 -8.51 37.69 -31.70
C THR A 590 -7.84 38.58 -32.75
N THR A 591 -7.00 37.97 -33.58
CA THR A 591 -6.23 38.69 -34.61
C THR A 591 -7.01 38.96 -35.90
N GLY A 592 -8.20 38.40 -36.05
CA GLY A 592 -9.00 38.44 -37.29
C GLY A 592 -10.49 38.36 -37.02
N ALA A 593 -11.30 38.11 -38.06
CA ALA A 593 -12.75 38.03 -37.89
C ALA A 593 -13.16 36.86 -36.98
N PHE A 594 -14.17 37.10 -36.14
CA PHE A 594 -14.64 36.13 -35.15
C PHE A 594 -16.16 35.98 -35.21
N ALA A 595 -16.62 34.73 -35.26
CA ALA A 595 -18.04 34.37 -35.22
C ALA A 595 -18.39 33.67 -33.90
N PHE A 596 -19.27 34.25 -33.09
CA PHE A 596 -19.81 33.60 -31.91
C PHE A 596 -20.90 32.60 -32.33
N ASN A 597 -20.61 31.31 -32.15
CA ASN A 597 -21.41 30.19 -32.66
C ASN A 597 -21.77 29.13 -31.62
N ASN A 598 -21.66 29.44 -30.33
CA ASN A 598 -22.28 28.65 -29.25
C ASN A 598 -23.60 29.31 -28.84
N ALA A 599 -24.56 28.54 -28.30
CA ALA A 599 -25.66 29.13 -27.55
C ALA A 599 -25.09 29.98 -26.41
N LEU A 600 -25.58 31.21 -26.24
CA LEU A 600 -25.05 32.15 -25.27
C LEU A 600 -26.10 32.46 -24.20
N THR A 601 -25.73 32.26 -22.94
CA THR A 601 -26.59 32.49 -21.77
C THR A 601 -25.83 33.20 -20.65
N GLY A 602 -26.58 33.68 -19.66
CA GLY A 602 -26.04 34.31 -18.46
C GLY A 602 -26.07 35.84 -18.50
N GLU A 603 -25.48 36.44 -17.48
CA GLU A 603 -25.56 37.88 -17.16
C GLU A 603 -24.18 38.57 -17.14
N GLY A 604 -23.09 37.82 -17.33
CA GLY A 604 -21.74 38.36 -17.30
C GLY A 604 -21.37 39.19 -18.54
N THR A 605 -20.06 39.29 -18.81
CA THR A 605 -19.56 40.08 -19.94
C THR A 605 -18.97 39.18 -21.03
N LEU A 606 -19.42 39.37 -22.27
CA LEU A 606 -18.71 38.91 -23.46
C LEU A 606 -17.90 40.10 -24.00
N ALA A 607 -16.58 40.07 -23.82
CA ALA A 607 -15.67 41.09 -24.30
C ALA A 607 -14.99 40.63 -25.59
N ALA A 608 -15.09 41.40 -26.68
CA ALA A 608 -14.44 41.07 -27.95
C ALA A 608 -13.56 42.22 -28.46
N SER A 609 -12.36 41.87 -28.93
CA SER A 609 -11.43 42.79 -29.59
C SER A 609 -10.70 42.10 -30.74
N ASN A 610 -11.17 42.34 -31.96
CA ASN A 610 -10.80 41.52 -33.11
C ASN A 610 -9.95 42.26 -34.15
N ASN A 611 -9.03 43.12 -33.70
CA ASN A 611 -8.07 43.82 -34.56
C ASN A 611 -8.74 44.54 -35.77
N ASN A 612 -9.79 45.31 -35.49
CA ASN A 612 -10.65 46.01 -36.46
C ASN A 612 -11.36 45.10 -37.47
N SER A 613 -11.40 43.79 -37.21
CA SER A 613 -12.12 42.82 -38.01
C SER A 613 -13.55 42.64 -37.50
N THR A 614 -14.33 41.86 -38.23
CA THR A 614 -15.74 41.66 -37.93
C THR A 614 -15.93 40.76 -36.71
N PHE A 615 -16.77 41.20 -35.77
CA PHE A 615 -17.40 40.33 -34.79
C PHE A 615 -18.84 40.06 -35.24
N ASN A 616 -19.30 38.81 -35.21
CA ASN A 616 -20.68 38.47 -35.54
C ASN A 616 -21.20 37.36 -34.65
N PHE A 617 -22.49 37.40 -34.31
CA PHE A 617 -23.23 36.25 -33.84
C PHE A 617 -23.71 35.40 -35.01
N THR A 618 -23.84 34.10 -34.77
CA THR A 618 -24.60 33.20 -35.63
C THR A 618 -25.96 32.89 -35.00
N SER A 619 -26.85 32.23 -35.73
CA SER A 619 -28.15 31.82 -35.20
C SER A 619 -28.04 30.89 -33.99
N ALA A 620 -26.90 30.20 -33.81
CA ALA A 620 -26.66 29.33 -32.67
C ALA A 620 -26.61 30.10 -31.34
N ALA A 621 -26.24 31.39 -31.35
CA ALA A 621 -26.17 32.22 -30.15
C ALA A 621 -27.52 32.33 -29.41
N GLY A 622 -28.63 32.26 -30.14
CA GLY A 622 -29.96 32.49 -29.56
C GLY A 622 -30.10 33.91 -29.04
N SER A 623 -31.09 34.16 -28.18
CA SER A 623 -31.39 35.48 -27.60
C SER A 623 -31.42 35.46 -26.06
N ALA A 624 -30.90 34.40 -25.44
CA ALA A 624 -31.03 34.15 -24.00
C ALA A 624 -30.01 34.90 -23.14
N PHE A 625 -29.00 35.53 -23.73
CA PHE A 625 -28.00 36.32 -23.01
C PHE A 625 -28.59 37.64 -22.52
N GLU A 626 -28.46 37.92 -21.22
CA GLU A 626 -28.95 39.15 -20.58
C GLU A 626 -27.81 40.06 -20.12
N GLY A 627 -26.56 39.62 -20.31
CA GLY A 627 -25.36 40.33 -19.90
C GLY A 627 -24.91 41.46 -20.84
N THR A 628 -23.62 41.79 -20.76
CA THR A 628 -23.01 42.84 -21.57
C THR A 628 -22.17 42.25 -22.69
N VAL A 629 -22.40 42.72 -23.93
CA VAL A 629 -21.53 42.45 -25.08
C VAL A 629 -20.67 43.69 -25.30
N ALA A 630 -19.44 43.65 -24.79
CA ALA A 630 -18.47 44.73 -24.86
C ALA A 630 -17.57 44.56 -26.09
N LEU A 631 -17.69 45.48 -27.05
CA LEU A 631 -16.95 45.43 -28.31
C LEU A 631 -15.93 46.57 -28.37
N ALA A 632 -14.64 46.24 -28.41
CA ALA A 632 -13.52 47.16 -28.66
C ALA A 632 -12.83 46.79 -29.98
N ASN A 633 -12.35 47.74 -30.78
CA ASN A 633 -11.62 47.43 -32.02
C ASN A 633 -12.29 46.38 -32.92
N ASN A 634 -13.62 46.38 -33.06
CA ASN A 634 -14.32 45.52 -34.02
C ASN A 634 -15.03 46.36 -35.09
N THR A 635 -15.35 45.71 -36.20
CA THR A 635 -16.48 46.13 -37.05
C THR A 635 -17.69 45.29 -36.69
N PHE A 636 -18.85 45.92 -36.45
CA PHE A 636 -20.06 45.23 -36.03
C PHE A 636 -21.27 45.74 -36.82
N ALA A 637 -22.00 44.84 -37.48
CA ALA A 637 -23.26 45.20 -38.12
C ALA A 637 -24.42 44.93 -37.16
N LEU A 638 -25.06 45.98 -36.64
CA LEU A 638 -26.27 45.85 -35.83
C LEU A 638 -27.48 45.68 -36.76
N SER A 639 -27.67 44.46 -37.25
CA SER A 639 -28.82 44.00 -38.04
C SER A 639 -29.05 42.50 -37.83
N ASP A 640 -30.19 42.00 -38.30
CA ASP A 640 -30.47 40.57 -38.46
C ASP A 640 -30.17 39.73 -37.20
N ILE A 641 -29.30 38.72 -37.34
CA ILE A 641 -28.91 37.79 -36.29
C ILE A 641 -28.25 38.52 -35.12
N ASN A 642 -27.43 39.54 -35.38
CA ASN A 642 -26.75 40.29 -34.34
C ASN A 642 -27.75 41.04 -33.45
N THR A 643 -28.77 41.63 -34.06
CA THR A 643 -29.88 42.25 -33.32
C THR A 643 -30.66 41.21 -32.53
N SER A 644 -31.00 40.06 -33.14
CA SER A 644 -31.69 38.98 -32.45
C SER A 644 -30.93 38.49 -31.21
N ALA A 645 -29.61 38.32 -31.33
CA ALA A 645 -28.76 37.87 -30.24
C ALA A 645 -28.68 38.86 -29.07
N LEU A 646 -28.83 40.15 -29.38
CA LEU A 646 -28.76 41.24 -28.40
C LEU A 646 -30.13 41.61 -27.79
N THR A 647 -31.20 40.88 -28.10
CA THR A 647 -32.58 41.24 -27.68
C THR A 647 -32.71 41.55 -26.19
N HIS A 648 -31.99 40.83 -25.33
CA HIS A 648 -31.98 41.03 -23.87
C HIS A 648 -30.64 41.52 -23.32
N ALA A 649 -29.60 41.61 -24.16
CA ALA A 649 -28.26 42.01 -23.75
C ALA A 649 -28.02 43.52 -23.91
N THR A 650 -27.07 44.03 -23.14
CA THR A 650 -26.53 45.38 -23.34
C THR A 650 -25.37 45.34 -24.33
N LEU A 651 -25.49 46.05 -25.45
CA LEU A 651 -24.37 46.28 -26.37
C LEU A 651 -23.55 47.47 -25.86
N GLN A 652 -22.29 47.24 -25.52
CA GLN A 652 -21.34 48.29 -25.13
C GLN A 652 -20.33 48.53 -26.26
N LEU A 653 -20.25 49.78 -26.72
CA LEU A 653 -19.34 50.20 -27.78
C LEU A 653 -18.09 50.86 -27.17
N ASP A 654 -17.04 50.08 -26.97
CA ASP A 654 -15.75 50.55 -26.46
C ASP A 654 -14.88 51.19 -27.55
N SER A 655 -13.80 51.84 -27.13
CA SER A 655 -12.85 52.52 -28.01
C SER A 655 -12.41 51.65 -29.20
N GLY A 656 -12.32 52.27 -30.37
CA GLY A 656 -11.91 51.62 -31.62
C GLY A 656 -13.01 50.80 -32.30
N ASN A 657 -14.12 50.48 -31.62
CA ASN A 657 -15.22 49.76 -32.24
C ASN A 657 -16.06 50.65 -33.16
N ILE A 658 -16.39 50.12 -34.34
CA ILE A 658 -17.28 50.75 -35.33
C ILE A 658 -18.50 49.85 -35.53
N THR A 659 -19.65 50.32 -35.07
CA THR A 659 -20.94 49.66 -35.28
C THR A 659 -21.72 50.37 -36.39
N THR A 660 -22.08 49.66 -37.44
CA THR A 660 -23.03 50.15 -38.45
C THR A 660 -24.42 49.65 -38.11
N VAL A 661 -25.40 50.55 -38.00
CA VAL A 661 -26.79 50.21 -37.69
C VAL A 661 -27.55 50.02 -38.99
N GLY A 662 -28.10 48.82 -39.18
CA GLY A 662 -28.88 48.48 -40.38
C GLY A 662 -30.24 49.18 -40.41
N ASP A 663 -30.85 49.21 -41.59
CA ASP A 663 -32.17 49.81 -41.80
C ASP A 663 -33.25 49.07 -40.99
N GLY A 664 -34.33 49.77 -40.63
CA GLY A 664 -35.44 49.21 -39.86
C GLY A 664 -35.28 49.29 -38.34
N ASN A 665 -36.06 48.49 -37.61
CA ASN A 665 -36.07 48.47 -36.15
C ASN A 665 -35.05 47.45 -35.63
N GLN A 666 -34.03 47.92 -34.90
CA GLN A 666 -33.09 47.06 -34.18
C GLN A 666 -33.54 46.91 -32.72
N HIS A 667 -33.88 45.70 -32.32
CA HIS A 667 -34.29 45.35 -30.95
C HIS A 667 -33.09 44.82 -30.16
N ILE A 668 -32.63 45.61 -29.18
CA ILE A 668 -31.57 45.24 -28.24
C ILE A 668 -32.00 45.56 -26.82
N GLY A 669 -31.42 44.88 -25.82
CA GLY A 669 -31.73 45.10 -24.41
C GLY A 669 -31.23 46.46 -23.92
N GLY A 670 -30.00 46.82 -24.29
CA GLY A 670 -29.38 48.09 -23.94
C GLY A 670 -28.31 48.52 -24.95
N LEU A 671 -27.95 49.81 -24.93
CA LEU A 671 -26.84 50.37 -25.70
C LEU A 671 -26.06 51.35 -24.83
N THR A 672 -24.76 51.14 -24.69
CA THR A 672 -23.84 52.04 -23.99
C THR A 672 -22.65 52.40 -24.88
N PHE A 673 -22.05 53.56 -24.63
CA PHE A 673 -20.87 54.06 -25.35
C PHE A 673 -19.74 54.30 -24.36
N ASN A 674 -18.57 53.79 -24.69
CA ASN A 674 -17.33 53.98 -23.97
C ASN A 674 -16.17 54.25 -24.96
N GLY A 675 -16.41 55.21 -25.86
CA GLY A 675 -15.46 55.64 -26.88
C GLY A 675 -15.66 55.04 -28.28
N GLY A 676 -16.56 54.06 -28.44
CA GLY A 676 -16.91 53.48 -29.74
C GLY A 676 -17.80 54.37 -30.60
N LYS A 677 -17.93 54.01 -31.88
CA LYS A 677 -18.71 54.75 -32.88
C LYS A 677 -19.92 53.94 -33.34
N ALA A 678 -21.10 54.56 -33.37
CA ALA A 678 -22.26 54.03 -34.09
C ALA A 678 -22.53 54.87 -35.35
N ILE A 679 -22.68 54.21 -36.49
CA ILE A 679 -22.96 54.79 -37.80
C ILE A 679 -24.37 54.39 -38.20
N PHE A 680 -25.28 55.34 -38.27
CA PHE A 680 -26.62 55.13 -38.80
C PHE A 680 -26.61 55.42 -40.29
N ASN A 681 -27.14 54.50 -41.10
CA ASN A 681 -27.28 54.69 -42.54
C ASN A 681 -28.42 55.69 -42.82
N ALA A 682 -28.20 56.97 -42.53
CA ALA A 682 -29.13 58.03 -42.89
C ALA A 682 -28.80 58.48 -44.33
N THR A 683 -29.70 58.24 -45.28
CA THR A 683 -29.76 59.12 -46.44
C THR A 683 -30.11 60.51 -45.91
N VAL A 684 -29.13 61.41 -45.81
CA VAL A 684 -29.42 62.81 -45.49
C VAL A 684 -30.31 63.33 -46.61
N PRO A 685 -31.52 63.87 -46.33
CA PRO A 685 -32.33 64.47 -47.38
C PRO A 685 -31.48 65.49 -48.14
N ALA A 686 -31.66 65.59 -49.46
CA ALA A 686 -30.85 66.46 -50.33
C ALA A 686 -30.97 67.97 -50.00
N ASP A 687 -31.83 68.34 -49.05
CA ASP A 687 -32.09 69.73 -48.68
C ASP A 687 -31.14 70.20 -47.56
N LYS A 688 -30.30 71.18 -47.92
CA LYS A 688 -29.37 71.87 -47.00
C LYS A 688 -30.05 72.87 -46.05
N VAL A 689 -31.27 72.61 -45.60
CA VAL A 689 -31.93 73.40 -44.55
C VAL A 689 -32.64 72.46 -43.58
N ALA A 690 -32.15 72.40 -42.34
CA ALA A 690 -32.81 71.64 -41.28
C ALA A 690 -34.12 72.33 -40.89
N VAL A 691 -35.26 71.66 -41.11
CA VAL A 691 -36.55 71.98 -40.48
C VAL A 691 -36.99 70.90 -39.49
N SER A 692 -36.20 69.83 -39.32
CA SER A 692 -36.49 68.76 -38.37
C SER A 692 -35.36 68.60 -37.36
N THR A 693 -35.66 68.94 -36.11
CA THR A 693 -34.95 68.42 -34.95
C THR A 693 -34.86 66.90 -35.07
N ILE A 694 -33.67 66.30 -34.97
CA ILE A 694 -33.53 64.85 -34.78
C ILE A 694 -34.17 64.51 -33.44
N ARG A 695 -35.41 64.00 -33.47
CA ARG A 695 -36.04 63.40 -32.29
C ARG A 695 -35.56 61.97 -32.18
N GLY A 696 -34.40 61.76 -31.56
CA GLY A 696 -34.10 60.46 -30.96
C GLY A 696 -35.10 60.25 -29.81
N ARG A 697 -36.08 59.36 -29.97
CA ARG A 697 -36.87 58.88 -28.82
C ARG A 697 -35.99 57.93 -28.01
N PHE A 698 -35.11 58.47 -27.17
CA PHE A 698 -34.54 57.74 -26.05
C PHE A 698 -35.67 57.53 -25.03
N ARG A 699 -36.28 56.35 -25.03
CA ARG A 699 -37.11 55.91 -23.90
C ARG A 699 -36.18 55.35 -22.84
N LEU A 700 -35.64 56.23 -21.99
CA LEU A 700 -35.14 55.82 -20.67
C LEU A 700 -36.36 55.36 -19.85
N ARG A 701 -36.52 54.05 -19.69
CA ARG A 701 -37.34 53.53 -18.59
C ARG A 701 -36.39 53.35 -17.41
N ALA A 702 -36.46 54.25 -16.44
CA ALA A 702 -35.93 53.97 -15.12
C ALA A 702 -36.75 52.81 -14.55
N LYS A 703 -36.07 51.76 -14.07
CA LYS A 703 -36.66 50.75 -13.21
C LYS A 703 -35.85 50.70 -11.93
#